data_AF-A0A3B9D3Z5-F1
#
_entry.id   AF-A0A3B9D3Z5-F1
#
_cell.length_a   1.000
_cell.length_b   1.000
_cell.length_c   1.000
_cell.angle_alpha   90.00
_cell.angle_beta   90.00
_cell.angle_gamma   90.00
#
_symmetry.space_group_name_H-M   'P 1'
#
loop_
_entity.id
_entity.type
_entity.pdbx_description
1 polymer ?
#
loop_
_entity_poly.entity_id
_entity_poly.type
_entity_poly.pdbx_seq_one_letter_code
_entity_poly.pdbx_strand_id
1 'polypeptide(L)'
;MAGIVIKIVIEDTHPPVWRRVVVPEHISFYDLHQVIQTVFEWEDAHMHIFEAPKDRFEIVTNARDAYTDYFPEKKISVSAIAERESWVRYVYDMGDDWRHKLTFEKRMGDYDKNYALLLKAKGNSFTEDSGGIRGGEQMTGYDAASINQQLEQMHFKEVVPSKKDQQKLEQIYMMQNIQKKVKELVRQSMERRKEGKTLEPDHWESALGSAASEIDKELLAWRDFCGEDEKGSVCKMAPRKTSRELLERMGNEILQNLEYALYQEDDKPDLPTADRVLDKLQKHPEYYFCVFDPKDIEECLKFQSFACQQKNDMDDGTVEKGIAFGFWHLQIPEGTEAAYLFPALDFEERLERIVHTDWEKQYEDMQEFSDKIRKVLLAYGMIEQNAFYDIFEKQWNTGIEKQDFLCLVYLNGVIAGKFDIHEGSSTKERFLCMENLDVDTVFMQRTIYAKNLSYKQFTKKELEKFTKPLYETDQQWSVAEVIAKDYFGANHAEAEKFVIFCYVDVFSGYGVGQILEDMEIYEAELPLVQFCGLWQLLQWEVMNTRLPMLNGYSRIEYQELTGKSAFSLDVFDERELEDTVEVETGLEDMPAQTQEMIYHALFDHRGVEKARALEQVTRHLKVHNNELDVLTALAYADAEKYTKACNILDDVADRTEDESVINMIDVLCDRAENILYNNRTFGDPFMDVEMKPTYRRETPKVGRNDPCPCGSGKKYKKCCGK
;
A
#
# COMPACT_ATOMS: atom_id res chain seq x y z
N MET A 1 28.64 -0.88 -41.26
CA MET A 1 28.04 -0.38 -40.02
C MET A 1 26.53 -0.43 -40.20
N ALA A 2 25.75 -0.46 -39.12
CA ALA A 2 24.30 -0.32 -39.23
C ALA A 2 23.88 1.11 -38.85
N GLY A 3 22.71 1.51 -39.31
CA GLY A 3 22.11 2.80 -39.02
C GLY A 3 20.76 2.63 -38.33
N ILE A 4 20.33 3.64 -37.58
CA ILE A 4 19.01 3.67 -36.95
C ILE A 4 18.18 4.74 -37.65
N VAL A 5 16.99 4.34 -38.13
CA VAL A 5 16.03 5.28 -38.71
C VAL A 5 15.21 5.89 -37.58
N ILE A 6 15.28 7.21 -37.45
CA ILE A 6 14.59 7.99 -36.43
C ILE A 6 13.61 8.92 -37.11
N LYS A 7 12.35 8.88 -36.68
CA LYS A 7 11.34 9.88 -37.04
C LYS A 7 11.22 10.88 -35.89
N ILE A 8 11.54 12.14 -36.16
CA ILE A 8 11.52 13.24 -35.21
C ILE A 8 10.31 14.11 -35.54
N VAL A 9 9.38 14.26 -34.60
CA VAL A 9 8.13 15.01 -34.79
C VAL A 9 8.08 16.10 -33.73
N ILE A 10 7.85 17.35 -34.13
CA ILE A 10 7.53 18.43 -33.17
C ILE A 10 6.10 18.17 -32.67
N GLU A 11 5.95 17.99 -31.36
CA GLU A 11 4.65 17.75 -30.73
C GLU A 11 3.72 18.95 -30.96
N ASP A 12 2.40 18.73 -30.92
CA ASP A 12 1.36 19.78 -31.02
C ASP A 12 1.32 20.67 -32.28
N THR A 13 2.08 20.34 -33.34
CA THR A 13 2.06 21.10 -34.62
C THR A 13 0.94 20.66 -35.59
N HIS A 14 0.24 21.63 -36.20
CA HIS A 14 -0.82 21.40 -37.18
C HIS A 14 -0.72 22.38 -38.37
N PRO A 15 -0.35 21.94 -39.60
CA PRO A 15 -0.04 20.56 -40.00
C PRO A 15 1.26 20.03 -39.36
N PRO A 16 1.42 18.70 -39.24
CA PRO A 16 2.54 18.11 -38.51
C PRO A 16 3.88 18.41 -39.17
N VAL A 17 4.83 18.91 -38.39
CA VAL A 17 6.22 19.15 -38.77
C VAL A 17 7.10 18.00 -38.30
N TRP A 18 7.79 17.33 -39.23
CA TRP A 18 8.64 16.18 -38.89
C TRP A 18 9.81 15.99 -39.86
N ARG A 19 10.83 15.29 -39.36
CA ARG A 19 12.03 14.86 -40.10
C ARG A 19 12.22 13.36 -39.89
N ARG A 20 12.64 12.65 -40.93
CA ARG A 20 13.06 11.25 -40.83
C ARG A 20 14.50 11.16 -41.26
N VAL A 21 15.35 10.79 -40.33
CA VAL A 21 16.79 10.69 -40.52
C VAL A 21 17.24 9.24 -40.32
N VAL A 22 18.35 8.88 -40.96
CA VAL A 22 19.13 7.71 -40.55
C VAL A 22 20.44 8.20 -39.95
N VAL A 23 20.80 7.67 -38.79
CA VAL A 23 22.04 8.01 -38.07
C VAL A 23 22.89 6.75 -37.88
N PRO A 24 24.23 6.86 -37.76
CA PRO A 24 25.07 5.73 -37.34
C PRO A 24 24.59 5.19 -35.99
N GLU A 25 24.50 3.86 -35.82
CA GLU A 25 23.85 3.29 -34.63
C GLU A 25 24.53 3.65 -33.31
N HIS A 26 25.85 3.78 -33.31
CA HIS A 26 26.66 4.13 -32.13
C HIS A 26 26.94 5.63 -32.00
N ILE A 27 26.13 6.48 -32.65
CA ILE A 27 26.18 7.94 -32.44
C ILE A 27 25.81 8.27 -30.97
N SER A 28 26.46 9.28 -30.39
CA SER A 28 26.10 9.75 -29.04
C SER A 28 24.80 10.55 -29.06
N PHE A 29 24.15 10.70 -27.91
CA PHE A 29 22.98 11.59 -27.80
C PHE A 29 23.36 13.07 -27.97
N TYR A 30 24.60 13.46 -27.65
CA TYR A 30 25.14 14.78 -27.96
C TYR A 30 25.23 15.02 -29.48
N ASP A 31 25.75 14.04 -30.21
CA ASP A 31 25.85 14.14 -31.67
C ASP A 31 24.45 14.08 -32.32
N LEU A 32 23.52 13.30 -31.75
CA LEU A 32 22.12 13.27 -32.17
C LEU A 32 21.46 14.63 -31.97
N HIS A 33 21.72 15.33 -30.86
CA HIS A 33 21.28 16.70 -30.63
C HIS A 33 21.74 17.62 -31.78
N GLN A 34 23.01 17.58 -32.17
CA GLN A 34 23.52 18.37 -33.29
C GLN A 34 22.83 18.02 -34.63
N VAL A 35 22.49 16.75 -34.85
CA VAL A 35 21.69 16.34 -36.02
C VAL A 35 20.30 16.96 -35.97
N ILE A 36 19.63 16.97 -34.81
CA ILE A 36 18.30 17.57 -34.62
C ILE A 36 18.35 19.06 -34.93
N GLN A 37 19.30 19.79 -34.33
CA GLN A 37 19.54 21.22 -34.58
C GLN A 37 19.68 21.49 -36.08
N THR A 38 20.50 20.69 -36.78
CA THR A 38 20.73 20.84 -38.23
C THR A 38 19.44 20.60 -39.03
N VAL A 39 18.70 19.52 -38.76
CA VAL A 39 17.52 19.17 -39.59
C VAL A 39 16.29 20.05 -39.34
N PHE A 40 16.28 20.79 -38.23
CA PHE A 40 15.28 21.83 -37.93
C PHE A 40 15.83 23.25 -38.10
N GLU A 41 17.07 23.42 -38.59
CA GLU A 41 17.70 24.71 -38.88
C GLU A 41 17.76 25.66 -37.66
N TRP A 42 18.06 25.09 -36.49
CA TRP A 42 18.24 25.80 -35.22
C TRP A 42 19.71 26.05 -34.87
N GLU A 43 19.92 27.00 -33.95
CA GLU A 43 21.23 27.57 -33.68
C GLU A 43 21.94 27.01 -32.43
N ASP A 44 21.35 26.02 -31.75
CA ASP A 44 21.88 25.44 -30.49
C ASP A 44 22.15 26.53 -29.42
N ALA A 45 21.25 27.51 -29.33
CA ALA A 45 21.35 28.67 -28.44
C ALA A 45 20.86 28.39 -27.01
N HIS A 46 20.08 27.32 -26.82
CA HIS A 46 19.36 27.03 -25.57
C HIS A 46 19.70 25.65 -24.99
N MET A 47 19.24 25.40 -23.76
CA MET A 47 19.42 24.10 -23.10
C MET A 47 18.52 23.03 -23.71
N HIS A 48 18.98 21.78 -23.68
CA HIS A 48 18.22 20.61 -24.07
C HIS A 48 18.36 19.44 -23.10
N ILE A 49 17.37 18.56 -23.10
CA ILE A 49 17.43 17.24 -22.47
C ILE A 49 16.75 16.19 -23.36
N PHE A 50 17.09 14.91 -23.15
CA PHE A 50 16.26 13.82 -23.64
C PHE A 50 15.61 13.08 -22.46
N GLU A 51 14.35 12.73 -22.61
CA GLU A 51 13.58 12.01 -21.60
C GLU A 51 13.16 10.64 -22.14
N ALA A 52 13.40 9.60 -21.34
CA ALA A 52 12.83 8.29 -21.61
C ALA A 52 11.32 8.28 -21.29
N PRO A 53 10.51 7.45 -21.98
CA PRO A 53 9.06 7.41 -21.74
C PRO A 53 8.73 7.00 -20.30
N LYS A 54 7.82 7.71 -19.64
CA LYS A 54 7.46 7.53 -18.21
C LYS A 54 8.57 7.97 -17.23
N ASP A 55 9.36 8.97 -17.61
CA ASP A 55 10.36 9.61 -16.74
C ASP A 55 11.36 8.62 -16.14
N ARG A 56 11.70 7.55 -16.89
CA ARG A 56 12.55 6.45 -16.39
C ARG A 56 13.98 6.89 -16.15
N PHE A 57 14.46 7.73 -17.05
CA PHE A 57 15.75 8.36 -16.98
C PHE A 57 15.80 9.54 -17.94
N GLU A 58 16.77 10.41 -17.69
CA GLU A 58 17.10 11.54 -18.55
C GLU A 58 18.50 11.37 -19.15
N ILE A 59 18.71 11.96 -20.32
CA ILE A 59 20.01 12.07 -20.94
C ILE A 59 20.36 13.54 -20.99
N VAL A 60 21.37 13.92 -20.21
CA VAL A 60 21.65 15.32 -19.87
C VAL A 60 23.10 15.69 -20.15
N THR A 61 23.32 16.97 -20.38
CA THR A 61 24.66 17.58 -20.50
C THR A 61 25.35 17.65 -19.15
N ASN A 62 24.65 18.14 -18.10
CA ASN A 62 25.16 18.16 -16.74
C ASN A 62 24.27 17.37 -15.79
N ALA A 63 24.88 16.64 -14.87
CA ALA A 63 24.19 15.85 -13.86
C ALA A 63 23.25 16.66 -12.96
N ARG A 64 23.45 17.99 -12.85
CA ARG A 64 22.60 18.88 -12.03
C ARG A 64 21.26 19.20 -12.69
N ASP A 65 21.16 18.94 -13.99
CA ASP A 65 19.97 19.23 -14.79
C ASP A 65 18.98 18.05 -14.77
N ALA A 66 19.36 16.93 -14.15
CA ALA A 66 18.53 15.73 -14.04
C ALA A 66 17.68 15.73 -12.76
N TYR A 67 16.41 15.36 -12.91
CA TYR A 67 15.45 15.11 -11.83
C TYR A 67 15.29 13.62 -11.53
N THR A 68 15.69 12.76 -12.46
CA THR A 68 15.56 11.30 -12.37
C THR A 68 16.92 10.62 -12.51
N ASP A 69 16.94 9.30 -12.66
CA ASP A 69 18.15 8.60 -13.10
C ASP A 69 18.67 9.21 -14.40
N TYR A 70 19.99 9.37 -14.54
CA TYR A 70 20.52 10.02 -15.73
C TYR A 70 21.72 9.32 -16.36
N PHE A 71 21.91 9.63 -17.65
CA PHE A 71 23.09 9.30 -18.45
C PHE A 71 23.72 10.55 -19.06
N PRO A 72 25.06 10.69 -19.08
CA PRO A 72 25.70 11.78 -19.80
C PRO A 72 25.56 11.61 -21.33
N GLU A 73 25.02 12.61 -22.02
CA GLU A 73 24.72 12.56 -23.47
C GLU A 73 25.92 12.19 -24.37
N LYS A 74 27.14 12.49 -23.94
CA LYS A 74 28.39 12.17 -24.66
C LYS A 74 28.87 10.73 -24.45
N LYS A 75 28.30 10.02 -23.47
CA LYS A 75 28.74 8.68 -23.05
C LYS A 75 27.75 7.57 -23.38
N ILE A 76 26.49 7.93 -23.64
CA ILE A 76 25.44 6.97 -24.01
C ILE A 76 25.16 7.05 -25.52
N SER A 77 25.12 5.89 -26.17
CA SER A 77 24.87 5.77 -27.62
C SER A 77 23.39 5.59 -27.91
N VAL A 78 22.94 6.03 -29.09
CA VAL A 78 21.54 5.85 -29.54
C VAL A 78 21.14 4.38 -29.60
N SER A 79 22.00 3.47 -30.08
CA SER A 79 21.69 2.03 -30.13
C SER A 79 21.37 1.44 -28.75
N ALA A 80 22.12 1.83 -27.71
CA ALA A 80 21.92 1.33 -26.35
C ALA A 80 20.50 1.64 -25.81
N ILE A 81 19.94 2.78 -26.22
CA ILE A 81 18.58 3.19 -25.83
C ILE A 81 17.54 2.60 -26.80
N ALA A 82 17.79 2.65 -28.11
CA ALA A 82 16.86 2.16 -29.14
C ALA A 82 16.62 0.64 -29.10
N GLU A 83 17.51 -0.13 -28.46
CA GLU A 83 17.30 -1.55 -28.19
C GLU A 83 16.21 -1.82 -27.14
N ARG A 84 15.92 -0.83 -26.27
CA ARG A 84 15.00 -0.98 -25.13
C ARG A 84 13.80 -0.04 -25.20
N GLU A 85 13.95 1.11 -25.87
CA GLU A 85 12.89 2.07 -26.10
C GLU A 85 12.47 2.12 -27.55
N SER A 86 11.17 2.30 -27.77
CA SER A 86 10.62 2.59 -29.10
C SER A 86 10.66 4.08 -29.42
N TRP A 87 10.78 4.95 -28.42
CA TRP A 87 10.88 6.39 -28.59
C TRP A 87 11.48 7.08 -27.37
N VAL A 88 11.96 8.31 -27.54
CA VAL A 88 12.35 9.25 -26.47
C VAL A 88 11.81 10.64 -26.79
N ARG A 89 11.66 11.50 -25.78
CA ARG A 89 11.38 12.93 -25.99
C ARG A 89 12.70 13.70 -26.04
N TYR A 90 12.80 14.69 -26.90
CA TYR A 90 13.85 15.70 -26.89
C TYR A 90 13.18 17.05 -26.62
N VAL A 91 13.57 17.70 -25.54
CA VAL A 91 13.06 19.01 -25.13
C VAL A 91 14.17 20.02 -25.35
N TYR A 92 13.87 21.08 -26.09
CA TYR A 92 14.80 22.16 -26.42
C TYR A 92 14.21 23.50 -26.03
N ASP A 93 15.04 24.39 -25.49
CA ASP A 93 14.65 25.67 -24.93
C ASP A 93 13.62 25.52 -23.80
N MET A 94 14.10 25.45 -22.57
CA MET A 94 13.24 25.31 -21.38
C MET A 94 12.32 26.52 -21.14
N GLY A 95 12.51 27.63 -21.86
CA GLY A 95 11.61 28.78 -21.85
C GLY A 95 10.42 28.57 -22.80
N ASP A 96 10.72 28.23 -24.05
CA ASP A 96 9.71 28.05 -25.11
C ASP A 96 9.12 26.61 -25.19
N ASP A 97 9.74 25.65 -24.50
CA ASP A 97 9.34 24.25 -24.31
C ASP A 97 9.11 23.49 -25.63
N TRP A 98 10.11 23.50 -26.52
CA TRP A 98 10.02 22.78 -27.80
C TRP A 98 10.19 21.28 -27.61
N ARG A 99 9.08 20.56 -27.63
CA ARG A 99 9.04 19.11 -27.44
C ARG A 99 9.04 18.35 -28.77
N HIS A 100 9.93 17.38 -28.87
CA HIS A 100 10.06 16.51 -30.02
C HIS A 100 9.95 15.06 -29.62
N LYS A 101 9.08 14.33 -30.30
CA LYS A 101 8.98 12.88 -30.17
C LYS A 101 9.89 12.21 -31.18
N LEU A 102 10.93 11.53 -30.69
CA LEU A 102 11.90 10.78 -31.49
C LEU A 102 11.52 9.30 -31.46
N THR A 103 10.96 8.80 -32.56
CA THR A 103 10.57 7.38 -32.69
C THR A 103 11.66 6.60 -33.42
N PHE A 104 12.18 5.54 -32.78
CA PHE A 104 13.14 4.61 -33.37
C PHE A 104 12.37 3.60 -34.25
N GLU A 105 12.36 3.81 -35.57
CA GLU A 105 11.48 3.04 -36.47
C GLU A 105 12.06 1.67 -36.85
N LYS A 106 13.35 1.62 -37.19
CA LYS A 106 14.04 0.39 -37.61
C LYS A 106 15.56 0.53 -37.64
N ARG A 107 16.25 -0.60 -37.55
CA ARG A 107 17.68 -0.73 -37.84
C ARG A 107 17.92 -1.07 -39.32
N MET A 108 18.86 -0.38 -39.97
CA MET A 108 19.30 -0.58 -41.35
C MET A 108 20.71 -1.18 -41.35
N GLY A 109 20.85 -2.44 -41.75
CA GLY A 109 22.13 -3.15 -41.69
C GLY A 109 23.17 -2.75 -42.76
N ASP A 110 22.75 -2.01 -43.77
CA ASP A 110 23.53 -1.60 -44.95
C ASP A 110 23.95 -0.12 -44.93
N TYR A 111 24.00 0.51 -43.76
CA TYR A 111 24.39 1.92 -43.60
C TYR A 111 25.86 2.09 -43.20
N ASP A 112 26.75 2.23 -44.19
CA ASP A 112 28.20 2.29 -43.99
C ASP A 112 28.78 3.69 -43.73
N LYS A 113 27.92 4.70 -43.64
CA LYS A 113 28.29 6.11 -43.41
C LYS A 113 28.45 6.42 -41.93
N ASN A 114 29.40 7.28 -41.59
CA ASN A 114 29.63 7.80 -40.22
C ASN A 114 28.99 9.18 -40.00
N TYR A 115 28.05 9.57 -40.85
CA TYR A 115 27.30 10.81 -40.78
C TYR A 115 25.80 10.52 -40.93
N ALA A 116 24.93 11.47 -40.60
CA ALA A 116 23.48 11.30 -40.69
C ALA A 116 22.94 11.62 -42.10
N LEU A 117 21.79 11.05 -42.49
CA LEU A 117 21.14 11.39 -43.76
C LEU A 117 19.66 11.65 -43.53
N LEU A 118 19.18 12.79 -44.02
CA LEU A 118 17.76 13.11 -44.09
C LEU A 118 17.10 12.30 -45.21
N LEU A 119 16.23 11.37 -44.83
CA LEU A 119 15.49 10.49 -45.74
C LEU A 119 14.22 11.15 -46.26
N LYS A 120 13.46 11.81 -45.37
CA LYS A 120 12.20 12.49 -45.68
C LYS A 120 11.94 13.63 -44.70
N ALA A 121 11.22 14.65 -45.13
CA ALA A 121 10.77 15.75 -44.29
C ALA A 121 9.34 16.18 -44.67
N LYS A 122 8.64 16.80 -43.72
CA LYS A 122 7.36 17.48 -43.94
C LYS A 122 7.28 18.70 -43.03
N GLY A 123 6.74 19.81 -43.57
CA GLY A 123 6.58 21.07 -42.85
C GLY A 123 7.87 21.89 -42.82
N ASN A 124 7.71 23.20 -42.79
CA ASN A 124 8.81 24.16 -42.67
C ASN A 124 9.43 24.11 -41.27
N SER A 125 10.62 24.68 -41.13
CA SER A 125 11.29 24.84 -39.82
C SER A 125 10.75 26.10 -39.12
N PHE A 126 10.66 26.05 -37.79
CA PHE A 126 10.34 27.24 -36.97
C PHE A 126 11.62 28.04 -36.75
N THR A 127 11.53 29.37 -36.75
CA THR A 127 12.67 30.21 -36.36
C THR A 127 12.97 30.07 -34.87
N GLU A 128 14.24 30.15 -34.50
CA GLU A 128 14.69 30.32 -33.11
C GLU A 128 13.92 31.47 -32.43
N ASP A 129 13.69 31.36 -31.12
CA ASP A 129 13.02 32.38 -30.28
C ASP A 129 11.60 32.80 -30.75
N SER A 130 10.87 31.93 -31.47
CA SER A 130 9.53 32.28 -31.95
C SER A 130 8.44 32.27 -30.87
N GLY A 131 8.77 31.96 -29.61
CA GLY A 131 7.83 31.96 -28.48
C GLY A 131 7.05 30.65 -28.34
N GLY A 132 7.67 29.52 -28.68
CA GLY A 132 7.04 28.20 -28.71
C GLY A 132 5.93 28.08 -29.75
N ILE A 133 5.14 26.99 -29.68
CA ILE A 133 4.04 26.70 -30.63
C ILE A 133 2.92 27.76 -30.59
N ARG A 134 2.82 28.54 -29.51
CA ARG A 134 1.79 29.58 -29.30
C ARG A 134 2.25 31.00 -29.68
N GLY A 135 3.55 31.21 -29.89
CA GLY A 135 4.13 32.47 -30.36
C GLY A 135 4.05 32.56 -31.88
N GLY A 136 3.55 33.67 -32.41
CA GLY A 136 3.16 33.82 -33.83
C GLY A 136 4.17 33.25 -34.83
N GLU A 137 3.72 32.24 -35.60
CA GLU A 137 4.51 31.41 -36.50
C GLU A 137 5.41 32.21 -37.46
N GLN A 138 6.72 32.24 -37.19
CA GLN A 138 7.71 32.59 -38.19
C GLN A 138 8.38 31.29 -38.67
N MET A 139 8.09 30.93 -39.92
CA MET A 139 8.62 29.73 -40.55
C MET A 139 9.53 30.11 -41.72
N THR A 140 10.65 29.42 -41.84
CA THR A 140 11.58 29.55 -42.98
C THR A 140 11.29 28.47 -44.03
N GLY A 141 11.67 28.71 -45.29
CA GLY A 141 11.54 27.70 -46.33
C GLY A 141 12.51 26.54 -46.08
N TYR A 142 12.05 25.29 -46.26
CA TYR A 142 12.86 24.11 -45.97
C TYR A 142 13.62 23.56 -47.20
N ASP A 143 14.95 23.53 -47.15
CA ASP A 143 15.81 22.97 -48.21
C ASP A 143 16.48 21.65 -47.77
N ALA A 144 15.80 20.54 -48.06
CA ALA A 144 16.29 19.20 -47.74
C ALA A 144 17.65 18.85 -48.41
N ALA A 145 17.98 19.46 -49.56
CA ALA A 145 19.25 19.18 -50.25
C ALA A 145 20.41 19.88 -49.55
N SER A 146 20.23 21.14 -49.12
CA SER A 146 21.19 21.88 -48.30
C SER A 146 21.45 21.17 -46.97
N ILE A 147 20.39 20.69 -46.30
CA ILE A 147 20.53 19.93 -45.04
C ILE A 147 21.40 18.69 -45.22
N ASN A 148 21.17 17.89 -46.27
CA ASN A 148 22.00 16.70 -46.50
C ASN A 148 23.46 17.05 -46.79
N GLN A 149 23.76 18.17 -47.47
CA GLN A 149 25.15 18.63 -47.65
C GLN A 149 25.82 18.99 -46.33
N GLN A 150 25.09 19.59 -45.39
CA GLN A 150 25.60 19.90 -44.06
C GLN A 150 25.85 18.62 -43.25
N LEU A 151 24.86 17.72 -43.23
CA LEU A 151 24.98 16.45 -42.52
C LEU A 151 26.16 15.61 -43.05
N GLU A 152 26.44 15.62 -44.36
CA GLU A 152 27.59 14.94 -44.96
C GLU A 152 28.96 15.39 -44.42
N GLN A 153 29.05 16.61 -43.86
CA GLN A 153 30.27 17.12 -43.23
C GLN A 153 30.38 16.75 -41.74
N MET A 154 29.29 16.28 -41.12
CA MET A 154 29.21 15.95 -39.70
C MET A 154 29.62 14.49 -39.45
N HIS A 155 30.92 14.24 -39.44
CA HIS A 155 31.46 12.90 -39.18
C HIS A 155 31.52 12.59 -37.68
N PHE A 156 30.74 11.61 -37.24
CA PHE A 156 30.60 11.22 -35.84
C PHE A 156 31.55 10.08 -35.45
N LYS A 157 31.89 10.03 -34.16
CA LYS A 157 32.64 8.93 -33.56
C LYS A 157 31.68 7.93 -32.92
N GLU A 158 32.04 6.66 -32.96
CA GLU A 158 31.30 5.64 -32.24
C GLU A 158 31.50 5.80 -30.73
N VAL A 159 30.40 5.73 -29.99
CA VAL A 159 30.37 5.69 -28.53
C VAL A 159 29.94 4.31 -28.09
N VAL A 160 30.76 3.69 -27.24
CA VAL A 160 30.41 2.46 -26.53
C VAL A 160 30.20 2.84 -25.07
N PRO A 161 28.99 2.65 -24.50
CA PRO A 161 28.74 2.96 -23.11
C PRO A 161 29.69 2.19 -22.19
N SER A 162 30.09 2.81 -21.06
CA SER A 162 30.97 2.12 -20.11
C SER A 162 30.26 0.91 -19.50
N LYS A 163 31.01 -0.08 -19.00
CA LYS A 163 30.40 -1.23 -18.31
C LYS A 163 29.49 -0.79 -17.16
N LYS A 164 29.87 0.27 -16.44
CA LYS A 164 29.05 0.89 -15.37
C LYS A 164 27.72 1.43 -15.92
N ASP A 165 27.76 2.15 -17.04
CA ASP A 165 26.53 2.70 -17.64
C ASP A 165 25.64 1.62 -18.26
N GLN A 166 26.24 0.55 -18.80
CA GLN A 166 25.50 -0.63 -19.29
C GLN A 166 24.78 -1.35 -18.15
N GLN A 167 25.47 -1.58 -17.04
CA GLN A 167 24.89 -2.18 -15.84
C GLN A 167 23.79 -1.30 -15.24
N LYS A 168 24.02 0.01 -15.15
CA LYS A 168 22.99 0.97 -14.70
C LYS A 168 21.75 0.92 -15.58
N LEU A 169 21.93 0.88 -16.90
CA LEU A 169 20.81 0.75 -17.84
C LEU A 169 20.08 -0.59 -17.63
N GLU A 170 20.81 -1.70 -17.51
CA GLU A 170 20.22 -3.01 -17.19
C GLU A 170 19.37 -2.98 -15.91
N GLN A 171 19.91 -2.45 -14.81
CA GLN A 171 19.23 -2.28 -13.53
C GLN A 171 17.91 -1.49 -13.66
N ILE A 172 17.91 -0.35 -14.36
CA ILE A 172 16.71 0.49 -14.53
C ILE A 172 15.55 -0.29 -15.19
N TYR A 173 15.82 -1.09 -16.24
CA TYR A 173 14.76 -1.84 -16.92
C TYR A 173 14.35 -3.11 -16.18
N MET A 174 15.30 -3.73 -15.50
CA MET A 174 15.10 -4.97 -14.78
C MET A 174 14.26 -4.74 -13.51
N MET A 175 14.53 -3.67 -12.76
CA MET A 175 13.68 -3.22 -11.65
C MET A 175 12.23 -2.99 -12.08
N GLN A 176 12.00 -2.46 -13.28
CA GLN A 176 10.64 -2.22 -13.80
C GLN A 176 9.90 -3.50 -14.18
N ASN A 177 10.61 -4.51 -14.68
CA ASN A 177 10.00 -5.81 -14.99
C ASN A 177 9.59 -6.54 -13.71
N ILE A 178 10.42 -6.48 -12.67
CA ILE A 178 10.08 -6.97 -11.33
C ILE A 178 8.89 -6.20 -10.78
N GLN A 179 8.95 -4.85 -10.76
CA GLN A 179 7.84 -4.00 -10.29
C GLN A 179 6.52 -4.32 -11.02
N LYS A 180 6.56 -4.55 -12.33
CA LYS A 180 5.36 -4.90 -13.11
C LYS A 180 4.81 -6.30 -12.76
N LYS A 181 5.69 -7.29 -12.59
CA LYS A 181 5.32 -8.66 -12.21
C LYS A 181 4.72 -8.67 -10.80
N VAL A 182 5.37 -7.98 -9.87
CA VAL A 182 4.90 -7.91 -8.49
C VAL A 182 3.62 -7.08 -8.37
N LYS A 183 3.50 -5.95 -9.09
CA LYS A 183 2.24 -5.16 -9.15
C LYS A 183 1.04 -6.01 -9.57
N GLU A 184 1.22 -6.87 -10.56
CA GLU A 184 0.16 -7.76 -11.03
C GLU A 184 -0.21 -8.81 -9.98
N LEU A 185 0.77 -9.33 -9.25
CA LEU A 185 0.55 -10.31 -8.17
C LEU A 185 -0.13 -9.69 -6.95
N VAL A 186 0.33 -8.51 -6.50
CA VAL A 186 -0.34 -7.79 -5.39
C VAL A 186 -1.75 -7.39 -5.81
N ARG A 187 -1.98 -6.93 -7.07
CA ARG A 187 -3.34 -6.65 -7.58
C ARG A 187 -4.24 -7.89 -7.56
N GLN A 188 -3.73 -9.05 -7.98
CA GLN A 188 -4.49 -10.30 -7.98
C GLN A 188 -4.79 -10.81 -6.57
N SER A 189 -3.83 -10.70 -5.63
CA SER A 189 -4.04 -10.97 -4.21
C SER A 189 -5.09 -10.03 -3.61
N MET A 190 -5.04 -8.73 -3.96
CA MET A 190 -6.07 -7.73 -3.58
C MET A 190 -7.46 -8.09 -4.12
N GLU A 191 -7.57 -8.55 -5.37
CA GLU A 191 -8.85 -8.93 -5.99
C GLU A 191 -9.41 -10.23 -5.39
N ARG A 192 -8.55 -11.20 -5.04
CA ARG A 192 -8.96 -12.43 -4.35
C ARG A 192 -9.43 -12.20 -2.92
N ARG A 193 -8.76 -11.33 -2.14
CA ARG A 193 -9.24 -10.98 -0.79
C ARG A 193 -10.59 -10.25 -0.84
N LYS A 194 -10.83 -9.47 -1.90
CA LYS A 194 -12.19 -8.96 -2.22
C LYS A 194 -13.17 -10.10 -2.50
N GLU A 195 -12.81 -11.14 -3.23
CA GLU A 195 -13.68 -12.30 -3.50
C GLU A 195 -13.83 -13.26 -2.30
N GLY A 196 -12.89 -13.26 -1.35
CA GLY A 196 -12.84 -14.18 -0.20
C GLY A 196 -13.43 -13.64 1.10
N LYS A 197 -13.41 -12.32 1.33
CA LYS A 197 -14.04 -11.63 2.47
C LYS A 197 -14.31 -10.16 2.11
N THR A 198 -15.14 -9.88 1.09
CA THR A 198 -15.84 -8.59 1.07
C THR A 198 -16.89 -8.62 2.18
N LEU A 199 -16.50 -8.17 3.37
CA LEU A 199 -17.40 -7.32 4.14
C LEU A 199 -17.23 -5.92 3.51
N GLU A 200 -17.90 -5.71 2.38
CA GLU A 200 -18.34 -4.35 2.03
C GLU A 200 -19.11 -3.80 3.25
N PRO A 201 -19.24 -2.47 3.42
CA PRO A 201 -20.02 -1.84 4.49
C PRO A 201 -21.50 -2.26 4.56
N ASP A 202 -21.93 -3.16 3.69
CA ASP A 202 -23.22 -3.84 3.68
C ASP A 202 -23.31 -4.90 4.79
N HIS A 203 -23.12 -4.47 6.04
CA HIS A 203 -23.32 -5.28 7.25
C HIS A 203 -24.75 -5.82 7.42
N TRP A 204 -25.69 -5.44 6.55
CA TRP A 204 -27.02 -6.05 6.51
C TRP A 204 -27.05 -7.35 5.67
N GLU A 205 -26.14 -7.57 4.72
CA GLU A 205 -26.20 -8.74 3.81
C GLU A 205 -25.64 -10.03 4.42
N SER A 206 -24.58 -9.95 5.23
CA SER A 206 -23.94 -11.13 5.84
C SER A 206 -24.83 -11.82 6.89
N ALA A 207 -25.78 -11.09 7.47
CA ALA A 207 -26.82 -11.64 8.35
C ALA A 207 -27.96 -12.37 7.58
N LEU A 208 -27.99 -12.34 6.24
CA LEU A 208 -29.08 -12.87 5.41
C LEU A 208 -29.00 -14.38 5.16
N GLY A 209 -28.90 -15.15 6.23
CA GLY A 209 -29.14 -16.60 6.21
C GLY A 209 -30.63 -16.93 6.13
N SER A 210 -31.15 -17.06 4.90
CA SER A 210 -32.47 -17.64 4.54
C SER A 210 -33.73 -16.78 4.78
N ALA A 211 -34.23 -16.20 3.67
CA ALA A 211 -35.45 -15.38 3.50
C ALA A 211 -35.32 -13.90 3.91
N ALA A 212 -34.90 -13.05 2.96
CA ALA A 212 -34.90 -11.59 3.07
C ALA A 212 -36.27 -11.06 3.56
N SER A 213 -36.22 -10.27 4.63
CA SER A 213 -37.38 -9.63 5.27
C SER A 213 -38.10 -8.68 4.31
N GLU A 214 -39.26 -8.16 4.72
CA GLU A 214 -39.95 -7.15 3.91
C GLU A 214 -39.19 -5.82 3.86
N ILE A 215 -38.41 -5.51 4.90
CA ILE A 215 -37.58 -4.30 4.96
C ILE A 215 -36.35 -4.45 4.06
N ASP A 216 -35.71 -5.62 4.04
CA ASP A 216 -34.56 -5.89 3.17
C ASP A 216 -34.88 -5.65 1.70
N LYS A 217 -36.08 -6.07 1.28
CA LYS A 217 -36.56 -5.84 -0.10
C LYS A 217 -36.79 -4.36 -0.40
N GLU A 218 -37.20 -3.57 0.59
CA GLU A 218 -37.36 -2.12 0.44
C GLU A 218 -36.03 -1.39 0.39
N LEU A 219 -35.07 -1.78 1.25
CA LEU A 219 -33.72 -1.21 1.25
C LEU A 219 -33.00 -1.52 -0.06
N LEU A 220 -33.04 -2.77 -0.53
CA LEU A 220 -32.50 -3.15 -1.85
C LEU A 220 -33.15 -2.35 -2.99
N ALA A 221 -34.47 -2.30 -3.02
CA ALA A 221 -35.18 -1.56 -4.07
C ALA A 221 -34.85 -0.06 -4.05
N TRP A 222 -34.63 0.51 -2.86
CA TRP A 222 -34.21 1.90 -2.70
C TRP A 222 -32.81 2.15 -3.27
N ARG A 223 -31.85 1.31 -2.90
CA ARG A 223 -30.46 1.37 -3.39
C ARG A 223 -30.41 1.22 -4.91
N ASP A 224 -31.12 0.22 -5.45
CA ASP A 224 -31.25 0.02 -6.89
C ASP A 224 -31.86 1.23 -7.60
N PHE A 225 -32.78 1.94 -6.94
CA PHE A 225 -33.42 3.13 -7.48
C PHE A 225 -32.52 4.37 -7.44
N CYS A 226 -31.72 4.55 -6.40
CA CYS A 226 -30.76 5.64 -6.27
C CYS A 226 -29.53 5.43 -7.19
N GLY A 227 -29.09 4.20 -7.39
CA GLY A 227 -27.87 3.89 -8.14
C GLY A 227 -26.62 4.38 -7.42
N GLU A 228 -25.70 5.01 -8.15
CA GLU A 228 -24.47 5.62 -7.57
C GLU A 228 -24.71 7.02 -6.97
N ASP A 229 -25.91 7.58 -7.13
CA ASP A 229 -26.24 8.90 -6.59
C ASP A 229 -26.60 8.79 -5.09
N GLU A 230 -25.90 9.52 -4.21
CA GLU A 230 -26.18 9.61 -2.75
C GLU A 230 -27.52 10.33 -2.42
N LYS A 231 -28.44 10.42 -3.38
CA LYS A 231 -29.76 11.07 -3.24
C LYS A 231 -30.77 10.40 -4.14
N GLY A 232 -31.99 10.22 -3.62
CA GLY A 232 -33.13 9.70 -4.38
C GLY A 232 -34.32 10.64 -4.36
N SER A 233 -35.04 10.72 -5.48
CA SER A 233 -36.30 11.45 -5.54
C SER A 233 -37.43 10.66 -4.88
N VAL A 234 -38.18 11.31 -3.99
CA VAL A 234 -39.32 10.75 -3.26
C VAL A 234 -40.59 11.60 -3.42
N CYS A 235 -41.74 10.95 -3.28
CA CYS A 235 -43.05 11.56 -3.15
C CYS A 235 -43.65 11.18 -1.80
N LYS A 236 -43.93 12.19 -0.96
CA LYS A 236 -44.64 11.96 0.30
C LYS A 236 -46.07 11.51 0.03
N MET A 237 -46.45 10.39 0.63
CA MET A 237 -47.80 9.81 0.53
C MET A 237 -48.53 9.87 1.87
N ALA A 238 -49.84 9.63 1.86
CA ALA A 238 -50.63 9.58 3.09
C ALA A 238 -50.24 8.37 3.95
N PRO A 239 -50.10 8.52 5.29
CA PRO A 239 -49.69 7.44 6.17
C PRO A 239 -50.72 6.29 6.15
N ARG A 240 -50.24 5.05 6.29
CA ARG A 240 -51.08 3.83 6.22
C ARG A 240 -50.85 2.84 7.35
N LYS A 241 -49.66 2.85 7.92
CA LYS A 241 -49.19 1.92 8.97
C LYS A 241 -48.67 2.72 10.15
N THR A 242 -48.78 2.16 11.35
CA THR A 242 -48.11 2.65 12.55
C THR A 242 -46.64 2.26 12.54
N SER A 243 -45.80 2.96 13.32
CA SER A 243 -44.39 2.60 13.47
C SER A 243 -44.19 1.15 13.92
N ARG A 244 -45.08 0.66 14.77
CA ARG A 244 -45.12 -0.75 15.20
C ARG A 244 -45.30 -1.70 14.02
N GLU A 245 -46.32 -1.48 13.19
CA GLU A 245 -46.58 -2.30 12.00
C GLU A 245 -45.44 -2.20 10.96
N LEU A 246 -44.65 -1.13 11.00
CA LEU A 246 -43.46 -0.98 10.18
C LEU A 246 -42.28 -1.79 10.74
N LEU A 247 -42.02 -1.75 12.04
CA LEU A 247 -40.95 -2.55 12.67
C LEU A 247 -41.19 -4.06 12.60
N GLU A 248 -42.45 -4.51 12.67
CA GLU A 248 -42.79 -5.95 12.53
C GLU A 248 -42.34 -6.56 11.18
N ARG A 249 -42.00 -5.72 10.20
CA ARG A 249 -41.55 -6.11 8.85
C ARG A 249 -40.06 -6.40 8.76
N MET A 250 -39.28 -6.08 9.80
CA MET A 250 -37.83 -6.37 9.88
C MET A 250 -37.54 -7.87 9.94
N GLY A 251 -38.57 -8.71 10.15
CA GLY A 251 -38.40 -10.12 10.42
C GLY A 251 -38.14 -10.38 11.91
N ASN A 252 -38.47 -11.59 12.36
CA ASN A 252 -38.45 -11.93 13.78
C ASN A 252 -37.04 -11.89 14.39
N GLU A 253 -36.00 -12.25 13.64
CA GLU A 253 -34.63 -12.36 14.15
C GLU A 253 -34.00 -10.99 14.45
N ILE A 254 -34.01 -10.06 13.48
CA ILE A 254 -33.48 -8.70 13.65
C ILE A 254 -34.24 -7.97 14.78
N LEU A 255 -35.56 -8.09 14.78
CA LEU A 255 -36.40 -7.45 15.80
C LEU A 255 -36.17 -8.05 17.19
N GLN A 256 -35.95 -9.38 17.30
CA GLN A 256 -35.56 -10.03 18.56
C GLN A 256 -34.17 -9.62 19.02
N ASN A 257 -33.22 -9.44 18.11
CA ASN A 257 -31.87 -8.98 18.45
C ASN A 257 -31.87 -7.53 18.95
N LEU A 258 -32.65 -6.65 18.32
CA LEU A 258 -32.88 -5.28 18.78
C LEU A 258 -33.60 -5.25 20.14
N GLU A 259 -34.61 -6.10 20.34
CA GLU A 259 -35.28 -6.24 21.63
C GLU A 259 -34.32 -6.72 22.73
N TYR A 260 -33.47 -7.71 22.42
CA TYR A 260 -32.46 -8.22 23.34
C TYR A 260 -31.45 -7.13 23.72
N ALA A 261 -31.06 -6.27 22.79
CA ALA A 261 -30.20 -5.13 23.09
C ALA A 261 -30.85 -4.13 24.03
N LEU A 262 -32.16 -3.94 23.91
CA LEU A 262 -32.92 -2.94 24.66
C LEU A 262 -33.37 -3.43 26.06
N TYR A 263 -33.55 -4.74 26.26
CA TYR A 263 -34.08 -5.32 27.51
C TYR A 263 -33.35 -6.60 27.96
N GLN A 264 -33.15 -6.75 29.28
CA GLN A 264 -32.82 -8.04 29.90
C GLN A 264 -34.05 -8.96 29.95
N GLU A 265 -33.86 -10.28 29.91
CA GLU A 265 -34.98 -11.25 29.94
C GLU A 265 -35.93 -11.03 31.13
N ASP A 266 -35.40 -10.69 32.30
CA ASP A 266 -36.17 -10.52 33.53
C ASP A 266 -36.93 -9.17 33.61
N ASP A 267 -36.55 -8.18 32.80
CA ASP A 267 -37.11 -6.81 32.80
C ASP A 267 -38.04 -6.53 31.62
N LYS A 268 -38.35 -7.55 30.81
CA LYS A 268 -39.21 -7.40 29.63
C LYS A 268 -40.65 -7.12 30.03
N PRO A 269 -41.25 -5.99 29.60
CA PRO A 269 -42.67 -5.79 29.76
C PRO A 269 -43.47 -6.84 28.97
N ASP A 270 -44.67 -7.18 29.49
CA ASP A 270 -45.62 -8.09 28.84
C ASP A 270 -46.29 -7.40 27.63
N LEU A 271 -45.50 -7.20 26.59
CA LEU A 271 -45.86 -6.55 25.33
C LEU A 271 -45.31 -7.39 24.16
N PRO A 272 -45.84 -7.25 22.93
CA PRO A 272 -45.17 -7.76 21.73
C PRO A 272 -43.77 -7.15 21.53
N THR A 273 -42.85 -7.87 20.87
CA THR A 273 -41.46 -7.45 20.62
C THR A 273 -41.36 -6.05 19.99
N ALA A 274 -42.13 -5.76 18.94
CA ALA A 274 -42.13 -4.45 18.29
C ALA A 274 -42.59 -3.32 19.24
N ASP A 275 -43.60 -3.58 20.07
CA ASP A 275 -44.09 -2.61 21.06
C ASP A 275 -43.04 -2.35 22.15
N ARG A 276 -42.28 -3.37 22.58
CA ARG A 276 -41.17 -3.20 23.53
C ARG A 276 -40.08 -2.31 22.95
N VAL A 277 -39.62 -2.61 21.74
CA VAL A 277 -38.59 -1.82 21.05
C VAL A 277 -39.03 -0.36 20.95
N LEU A 278 -40.26 -0.13 20.50
CA LEU A 278 -40.82 1.22 20.34
C LEU A 278 -40.96 1.94 21.68
N ASP A 279 -41.42 1.26 22.74
CA ASP A 279 -41.54 1.82 24.09
C ASP A 279 -40.18 2.29 24.64
N LYS A 280 -39.12 1.50 24.48
CA LYS A 280 -37.77 1.90 24.92
C LYS A 280 -37.25 3.11 24.13
N LEU A 281 -37.37 3.09 22.79
CA LEU A 281 -36.94 4.23 21.94
C LEU A 281 -37.76 5.50 22.20
N GLN A 282 -39.03 5.36 22.61
CA GLN A 282 -39.86 6.51 23.00
C GLN A 282 -39.49 7.09 24.37
N LYS A 283 -39.04 6.25 25.31
CA LYS A 283 -38.56 6.67 26.63
C LYS A 283 -37.14 7.25 26.57
N HIS A 284 -36.34 6.80 25.60
CA HIS A 284 -34.95 7.18 25.38
C HIS A 284 -34.74 7.72 23.95
N PRO A 285 -35.34 8.87 23.61
CA PRO A 285 -35.16 9.49 22.28
C PRO A 285 -33.70 9.86 21.96
N GLU A 286 -32.81 9.94 22.95
CA GLU A 286 -31.38 10.12 22.76
C GLU A 286 -30.70 8.95 22.00
N TYR A 287 -31.29 7.75 22.01
CA TYR A 287 -30.72 6.58 21.34
C TYR A 287 -30.70 6.69 19.81
N TYR A 288 -31.58 7.50 19.21
CA TYR A 288 -31.55 7.72 17.76
C TYR A 288 -30.22 8.31 17.32
N PHE A 289 -29.55 9.12 18.15
CA PHE A 289 -28.28 9.77 17.82
C PHE A 289 -27.06 8.82 17.82
N CYS A 290 -27.27 7.52 18.11
CA CYS A 290 -26.27 6.49 17.80
C CYS A 290 -26.15 6.24 16.28
N VAL A 291 -27.23 6.54 15.53
CA VAL A 291 -27.38 6.21 14.11
C VAL A 291 -27.69 7.46 13.26
N PHE A 292 -28.54 8.35 13.78
CA PHE A 292 -28.93 9.60 13.15
C PHE A 292 -27.89 10.69 13.46
N ASP A 293 -27.43 11.35 12.42
CA ASP A 293 -26.62 12.56 12.46
C ASP A 293 -27.52 13.82 12.31
N PRO A 294 -26.96 15.05 12.45
CA PRO A 294 -27.73 16.27 12.29
C PRO A 294 -28.43 16.41 10.93
N LYS A 295 -27.82 15.91 9.85
CA LYS A 295 -28.38 15.95 8.49
C LYS A 295 -29.61 15.04 8.40
N ASP A 296 -29.58 13.87 9.03
CA ASP A 296 -30.74 12.98 9.04
C ASP A 296 -31.95 13.64 9.75
N ILE A 297 -31.71 14.38 10.84
CA ILE A 297 -32.76 15.11 11.57
C ILE A 297 -33.33 16.25 10.72
N GLU A 298 -32.46 17.03 10.07
CA GLU A 298 -32.86 18.10 9.16
C GLU A 298 -33.69 17.57 7.97
N GLU A 299 -33.29 16.45 7.37
CA GLU A 299 -34.05 15.79 6.29
C GLU A 299 -35.40 15.25 6.79
N CYS A 300 -35.48 14.72 8.02
CA CYS A 300 -36.77 14.33 8.62
C CYS A 300 -37.72 15.53 8.81
N LEU A 301 -37.21 16.67 9.30
CA LEU A 301 -37.98 17.91 9.45
C LEU A 301 -38.41 18.48 8.10
N LYS A 302 -37.52 18.42 7.11
CA LYS A 302 -37.81 18.81 5.73
C LYS A 302 -38.91 17.91 5.12
N PHE A 303 -38.85 16.60 5.32
CA PHE A 303 -39.91 15.67 4.88
C PHE A 303 -41.27 15.97 5.54
N GLN A 304 -41.29 16.40 6.80
CA GLN A 304 -42.51 16.85 7.46
C GLN A 304 -43.19 18.00 6.68
N SER A 305 -42.39 18.92 6.11
CA SER A 305 -42.88 20.06 5.33
C SER A 305 -43.31 19.74 3.89
N PHE A 306 -42.99 18.55 3.35
CA PHE A 306 -43.35 18.19 1.99
C PHE A 306 -44.86 18.15 1.77
N ALA A 307 -45.30 18.70 0.64
CA ALA A 307 -46.66 18.52 0.15
C ALA A 307 -46.84 17.10 -0.39
N CYS A 308 -48.01 16.51 -0.14
CA CYS A 308 -48.32 15.17 -0.65
C CYS A 308 -48.29 15.12 -2.18
N GLN A 309 -47.81 14.00 -2.72
CA GLN A 309 -47.73 13.71 -4.17
C GLN A 309 -46.85 14.69 -4.97
N GLN A 310 -45.96 15.43 -4.30
CA GLN A 310 -44.95 16.24 -4.97
C GLN A 310 -43.60 15.54 -4.92
N LYS A 311 -42.89 15.57 -6.05
CA LYS A 311 -41.52 15.10 -6.17
C LYS A 311 -40.59 16.03 -5.40
N ASN A 312 -39.82 15.46 -4.48
CA ASN A 312 -38.77 16.12 -3.72
C ASN A 312 -37.55 15.19 -3.65
N ASP A 313 -36.38 15.73 -3.34
CA ASP A 313 -35.18 14.92 -3.16
C ASP A 313 -34.90 14.72 -1.67
N MET A 314 -34.48 13.51 -1.32
CA MET A 314 -34.01 13.14 0.00
C MET A 314 -32.66 12.43 -0.11
N ASP A 315 -31.91 12.54 0.97
CA ASP A 315 -30.71 11.74 1.20
C ASP A 315 -31.06 10.25 1.28
N ASP A 316 -30.31 9.41 0.58
CA ASP A 316 -30.57 7.98 0.50
C ASP A 316 -30.36 7.28 1.85
N GLY A 317 -29.25 7.56 2.53
CA GLY A 317 -28.91 7.01 3.84
C GLY A 317 -29.91 7.41 4.92
N THR A 318 -30.41 8.66 4.89
CA THR A 318 -31.51 9.08 5.77
C THR A 318 -32.74 8.19 5.55
N VAL A 319 -33.15 7.98 4.29
CA VAL A 319 -34.31 7.13 3.95
C VAL A 319 -34.13 5.70 4.46
N GLU A 320 -32.94 5.11 4.31
CA GLU A 320 -32.62 3.78 4.83
C GLU A 320 -32.77 3.70 6.35
N LYS A 321 -32.16 4.64 7.08
CA LYS A 321 -32.27 4.73 8.55
C LYS A 321 -33.73 4.91 8.96
N GLY A 322 -34.49 5.75 8.27
CA GLY A 322 -35.91 5.96 8.58
C GLY A 322 -36.78 4.73 8.30
N ILE A 323 -36.49 3.92 7.28
CA ILE A 323 -37.15 2.62 7.07
C ILE A 323 -36.79 1.66 8.22
N ALA A 324 -35.50 1.57 8.57
CA ALA A 324 -35.01 0.68 9.64
C ALA A 324 -35.62 1.00 11.02
N PHE A 325 -35.86 2.29 11.32
CA PHE A 325 -36.50 2.73 12.57
C PHE A 325 -38.03 2.85 12.49
N GLY A 326 -38.64 2.36 11.40
CA GLY A 326 -40.09 2.35 11.21
C GLY A 326 -40.70 3.75 11.14
N PHE A 327 -39.98 4.74 10.63
CA PHE A 327 -40.54 6.04 10.25
C PHE A 327 -41.26 5.98 8.92
N TRP A 328 -40.77 5.16 7.99
CA TRP A 328 -41.26 5.12 6.61
C TRP A 328 -41.50 3.72 6.08
N HIS A 329 -42.45 3.62 5.15
CA HIS A 329 -42.61 2.50 4.23
C HIS A 329 -42.35 2.99 2.81
N LEU A 330 -41.63 2.20 2.03
CA LEU A 330 -41.27 2.54 0.65
C LEU A 330 -42.04 1.69 -0.35
N GLN A 331 -42.46 2.30 -1.46
CA GLN A 331 -42.90 1.59 -2.66
C GLN A 331 -42.33 2.28 -3.90
N ILE A 332 -41.82 1.50 -4.85
CA ILE A 332 -41.28 2.02 -6.12
C ILE A 332 -42.07 1.36 -7.26
N PRO A 333 -43.15 2.00 -7.74
CA PRO A 333 -43.88 1.46 -8.89
C PRO A 333 -43.02 1.49 -10.15
N GLU A 334 -43.24 0.52 -11.04
CA GLU A 334 -42.46 0.41 -12.27
C GLU A 334 -42.62 1.66 -13.15
N GLY A 335 -41.49 2.23 -13.60
CA GLY A 335 -41.45 3.40 -14.47
C GLY A 335 -41.71 4.75 -13.80
N THR A 336 -41.67 4.84 -12.46
CA THR A 336 -41.79 6.13 -11.75
C THR A 336 -40.48 6.89 -11.68
N GLU A 337 -40.55 8.23 -11.75
CA GLU A 337 -39.40 9.13 -11.56
C GLU A 337 -39.12 9.49 -10.09
N ALA A 338 -39.91 8.96 -9.15
CA ALA A 338 -39.77 9.19 -7.72
C ALA A 338 -40.42 8.06 -6.91
N ALA A 339 -39.75 7.59 -5.87
CA ALA A 339 -40.26 6.56 -4.96
C ALA A 339 -41.38 7.10 -4.07
N TYR A 340 -42.32 6.24 -3.67
CA TYR A 340 -43.42 6.62 -2.79
C TYR A 340 -43.05 6.32 -1.34
N LEU A 341 -42.94 7.37 -0.53
CA LEU A 341 -42.56 7.27 0.88
C LEU A 341 -43.78 7.56 1.76
N PHE A 342 -44.20 6.56 2.53
CA PHE A 342 -45.37 6.59 3.40
C PHE A 342 -44.89 6.76 4.85
N PRO A 343 -45.15 7.90 5.52
CA PRO A 343 -44.84 8.03 6.94
C PRO A 343 -45.67 7.09 7.79
N ALA A 344 -45.09 6.72 8.93
CA ALA A 344 -45.83 6.12 10.03
C ALA A 344 -46.94 7.06 10.50
N LEU A 345 -48.06 6.50 10.96
CA LEU A 345 -49.18 7.27 11.52
C LEU A 345 -48.75 8.14 12.71
N ASP A 346 -47.76 7.69 13.47
CA ASP A 346 -47.18 8.34 14.65
C ASP A 346 -45.81 9.01 14.35
N PHE A 347 -45.46 9.22 13.07
CA PHE A 347 -44.18 9.82 12.66
C PHE A 347 -43.95 11.21 13.27
N GLU A 348 -44.95 12.10 13.17
CA GLU A 348 -44.79 13.49 13.65
C GLU A 348 -44.61 13.55 15.16
N GLU A 349 -45.37 12.74 15.92
CA GLU A 349 -45.23 12.65 17.38
C GLU A 349 -43.84 12.14 17.78
N ARG A 350 -43.33 11.11 17.08
CA ARG A 350 -41.99 10.57 17.34
C ARG A 350 -40.89 11.59 17.02
N LEU A 351 -40.97 12.24 15.86
CA LEU A 351 -40.00 13.25 15.45
C LEU A 351 -40.01 14.44 16.42
N GLU A 352 -41.19 14.87 16.85
CA GLU A 352 -41.33 15.95 17.84
C GLU A 352 -40.62 15.59 19.15
N ARG A 353 -40.78 14.37 19.67
CA ARG A 353 -40.06 13.92 20.88
C ARG A 353 -38.54 13.93 20.72
N ILE A 354 -38.04 13.53 19.55
CA ILE A 354 -36.60 13.53 19.25
C ILE A 354 -36.07 14.98 19.22
N VAL A 355 -36.75 15.88 18.51
CA VAL A 355 -36.31 17.27 18.34
C VAL A 355 -36.46 18.10 19.63
N HIS A 356 -37.37 17.71 20.53
CA HIS A 356 -37.51 18.32 21.86
C HIS A 356 -36.48 17.84 22.89
N THR A 357 -35.70 16.80 22.57
CA THR A 357 -34.44 16.60 23.29
C THR A 357 -33.52 17.75 22.93
N ASP A 358 -32.61 18.13 23.82
CA ASP A 358 -31.50 19.03 23.49
C ASP A 358 -30.56 18.31 22.49
N TRP A 359 -31.04 18.09 21.26
CA TRP A 359 -30.63 16.99 20.40
C TRP A 359 -29.23 17.21 19.84
N GLU A 360 -28.81 18.46 19.64
CA GLU A 360 -27.44 18.81 19.28
C GLU A 360 -26.48 18.35 20.38
N LYS A 361 -26.81 18.64 21.64
CA LYS A 361 -26.03 18.20 22.79
C LYS A 361 -26.08 16.66 22.95
N GLN A 362 -27.25 16.04 22.79
CA GLN A 362 -27.38 14.58 22.86
C GLN A 362 -26.53 13.90 21.79
N TYR A 363 -26.51 14.44 20.58
CA TYR A 363 -25.65 13.97 19.50
C TYR A 363 -24.16 14.10 19.86
N GLU A 364 -23.72 15.26 20.36
CA GLU A 364 -22.34 15.45 20.83
C GLU A 364 -21.96 14.44 21.92
N ASP A 365 -22.82 14.25 22.92
CA ASP A 365 -22.63 13.29 24.01
C ASP A 365 -22.51 11.84 23.45
N MET A 366 -23.33 11.48 22.44
CA MET A 366 -23.28 10.17 21.78
C MET A 366 -22.03 9.98 20.92
N GLN A 367 -21.55 11.02 20.23
CA GLN A 367 -20.28 10.94 19.49
C GLN A 367 -19.09 10.79 20.45
N GLU A 368 -19.10 11.49 21.59
CA GLU A 368 -18.07 11.31 22.63
C GLU A 368 -18.10 9.87 23.19
N PHE A 369 -19.29 9.32 23.41
CA PHE A 369 -19.46 7.93 23.84
C PHE A 369 -18.95 6.93 22.78
N SER A 370 -19.35 7.11 21.52
CA SER A 370 -18.90 6.27 20.39
C SER A 370 -17.38 6.30 20.22
N ASP A 371 -16.75 7.47 20.40
CA ASP A 371 -15.29 7.61 20.31
C ASP A 371 -14.58 6.87 21.46
N LYS A 372 -15.16 6.87 22.67
CA LYS A 372 -14.65 6.05 23.79
C LYS A 372 -14.78 4.56 23.51
N ILE A 373 -15.88 4.10 22.89
CA ILE A 373 -16.01 2.70 22.46
C ILE A 373 -14.91 2.35 21.46
N ARG A 374 -14.74 3.18 20.43
CA ARG A 374 -13.72 2.99 19.40
C ARG A 374 -12.32 2.88 20.01
N LYS A 375 -11.95 3.74 20.95
CA LYS A 375 -10.65 3.69 21.64
C LYS A 375 -10.40 2.36 22.32
N VAL A 376 -11.42 1.79 22.94
CA VAL A 376 -11.31 0.48 23.59
C VAL A 376 -11.21 -0.62 22.53
N LEU A 377 -12.01 -0.58 21.47
CA LEU A 377 -11.91 -1.56 20.39
C LEU A 377 -10.57 -1.52 19.66
N LEU A 378 -10.00 -0.34 19.42
CA LEU A 378 -8.66 -0.20 18.85
C LEU A 378 -7.56 -0.77 19.77
N ALA A 379 -7.79 -0.77 21.08
CA ALA A 379 -6.82 -1.29 22.05
C ALA A 379 -6.90 -2.82 22.24
N TYR A 380 -8.08 -3.41 22.13
CA TYR A 380 -8.29 -4.85 22.38
C TYR A 380 -8.61 -5.68 21.14
N GLY A 381 -9.13 -5.06 20.08
CA GLY A 381 -9.64 -5.68 18.84
C GLY A 381 -10.88 -6.54 19.01
N MET A 382 -10.90 -7.40 20.02
CA MET A 382 -12.03 -8.21 20.42
C MET A 382 -12.16 -8.19 21.95
N ILE A 383 -13.34 -7.86 22.46
CA ILE A 383 -13.59 -7.77 23.90
C ILE A 383 -14.97 -8.31 24.29
N GLU A 384 -15.01 -9.10 25.35
CA GLU A 384 -16.27 -9.63 25.90
C GLU A 384 -17.11 -8.50 26.49
N GLN A 385 -18.43 -8.51 26.25
CA GLN A 385 -19.35 -7.43 26.60
C GLN A 385 -19.33 -7.00 28.07
N ASN A 386 -19.29 -7.96 29.01
CA ASN A 386 -19.27 -7.65 30.43
C ASN A 386 -17.93 -7.04 30.85
N ALA A 387 -16.82 -7.62 30.39
CA ALA A 387 -15.48 -7.07 30.60
C ALA A 387 -15.35 -5.67 30.01
N PHE A 388 -15.97 -5.43 28.85
CA PHE A 388 -15.98 -4.13 28.21
C PHE A 388 -16.65 -3.06 29.08
N TYR A 389 -17.84 -3.35 29.62
CA TYR A 389 -18.52 -2.45 30.57
C TYR A 389 -17.64 -2.13 31.79
N ASP A 390 -17.06 -3.16 32.41
CA ASP A 390 -16.25 -3.00 33.63
C ASP A 390 -15.00 -2.14 33.35
N ILE A 391 -14.36 -2.34 32.20
CA ILE A 391 -13.23 -1.52 31.76
C ILE A 391 -13.69 -0.10 31.48
N PHE A 392 -14.76 0.09 30.72
CA PHE A 392 -15.26 1.41 30.35
C PHE A 392 -15.59 2.26 31.59
N GLU A 393 -16.39 1.72 32.51
CA GLU A 393 -16.76 2.44 33.73
C GLU A 393 -15.59 2.70 34.65
N LYS A 394 -14.61 1.79 34.71
CA LYS A 394 -13.38 2.03 35.47
C LYS A 394 -12.58 3.22 34.94
N GLN A 395 -12.55 3.44 33.63
CA GLN A 395 -11.72 4.49 33.02
C GLN A 395 -12.42 5.85 32.97
N TRP A 396 -13.72 5.87 32.68
CA TRP A 396 -14.45 7.13 32.50
C TRP A 396 -15.45 7.44 33.63
N ASN A 397 -15.85 6.45 34.44
CA ASN A 397 -16.77 6.59 35.57
C ASN A 397 -17.99 7.45 35.19
N THR A 398 -18.69 7.04 34.13
CA THR A 398 -19.81 7.81 33.60
C THR A 398 -21.06 7.65 34.45
N GLY A 399 -21.13 6.58 35.26
CA GLY A 399 -22.30 6.25 36.07
C GLY A 399 -23.43 5.63 35.25
N ILE A 400 -23.17 5.28 33.99
CA ILE A 400 -24.15 4.61 33.13
C ILE A 400 -24.46 3.21 33.68
N GLU A 401 -25.75 2.89 33.72
CA GLU A 401 -26.16 1.55 34.08
C GLU A 401 -25.73 0.56 32.99
N LYS A 402 -25.32 -0.64 33.40
CA LYS A 402 -24.83 -1.67 32.48
C LYS A 402 -25.79 -1.97 31.33
N GLN A 403 -27.09 -1.96 31.60
CA GLN A 403 -28.08 -2.25 30.58
C GLN A 403 -28.13 -1.16 29.50
N ASP A 404 -28.17 0.10 29.91
CA ASP A 404 -28.19 1.22 28.96
C ASP A 404 -26.86 1.30 28.19
N PHE A 405 -25.73 0.98 28.83
CA PHE A 405 -24.44 0.84 28.14
C PHE A 405 -24.48 -0.22 27.05
N LEU A 406 -24.93 -1.44 27.36
CA LEU A 406 -24.99 -2.54 26.39
C LEU A 406 -25.95 -2.22 25.24
N CYS A 407 -27.04 -1.52 25.53
CA CYS A 407 -27.95 -1.00 24.51
C CYS A 407 -27.24 -0.02 23.56
N LEU A 408 -26.57 1.00 24.09
CA LEU A 408 -25.85 1.97 23.27
C LEU A 408 -24.71 1.33 22.46
N VAL A 409 -24.03 0.34 23.03
CA VAL A 409 -23.02 -0.46 22.33
C VAL A 409 -23.63 -1.20 21.15
N TYR A 410 -24.76 -1.88 21.35
CA TYR A 410 -25.42 -2.61 20.27
C TYR A 410 -25.91 -1.68 19.16
N LEU A 411 -26.50 -0.54 19.51
CA LEU A 411 -26.95 0.47 18.55
C LEU A 411 -25.78 1.06 17.75
N ASN A 412 -24.65 1.35 18.40
CA ASN A 412 -23.45 1.84 17.70
C ASN A 412 -22.79 0.76 16.83
N GLY A 413 -22.77 -0.49 17.26
CA GLY A 413 -22.15 -1.58 16.50
C GLY A 413 -23.04 -2.05 15.35
N VAL A 414 -24.12 -2.75 15.69
CA VAL A 414 -24.94 -3.50 14.73
C VAL A 414 -25.84 -2.58 13.90
N ILE A 415 -26.45 -1.56 14.51
CA ILE A 415 -27.39 -0.70 13.78
C ILE A 415 -26.67 0.42 13.01
N ALA A 416 -25.65 1.04 13.62
CA ALA A 416 -24.87 2.08 12.96
C ALA A 416 -23.71 1.54 12.10
N GLY A 417 -23.44 0.23 12.12
CA GLY A 417 -22.40 -0.42 11.32
C GLY A 417 -20.98 0.02 11.67
N LYS A 418 -20.66 0.24 12.95
CA LYS A 418 -19.31 0.70 13.37
C LYS A 418 -18.38 -0.43 13.83
N PHE A 419 -18.94 -1.59 14.18
CA PHE A 419 -18.22 -2.78 14.65
C PHE A 419 -19.16 -3.98 14.75
N ASP A 420 -18.58 -5.18 14.74
CA ASP A 420 -19.32 -6.43 14.77
C ASP A 420 -19.57 -6.94 16.20
N ILE A 421 -20.64 -7.73 16.35
CA ILE A 421 -20.89 -8.50 17.58
C ILE A 421 -20.91 -9.98 17.23
N HIS A 422 -19.95 -10.71 17.78
CA HIS A 422 -19.86 -12.16 17.62
C HIS A 422 -20.37 -12.88 18.87
N GLU A 423 -21.22 -13.90 18.70
CA GLU A 423 -21.71 -14.75 19.78
C GLU A 423 -21.04 -16.14 19.71
N GLY A 424 -20.34 -16.51 20.78
CA GLY A 424 -19.67 -17.81 20.85
C GLY A 424 -20.67 -18.97 20.83
N SER A 425 -20.57 -19.82 19.81
CA SER A 425 -21.58 -20.85 19.49
C SER A 425 -21.90 -21.81 20.64
N SER A 426 -20.95 -22.03 21.55
CA SER A 426 -21.09 -22.92 22.71
C SER A 426 -21.27 -22.21 24.06
N THR A 427 -20.82 -20.96 24.19
CA THR A 427 -20.79 -20.24 25.48
C THR A 427 -21.89 -19.20 25.61
N LYS A 428 -22.49 -18.76 24.49
CA LYS A 428 -23.35 -17.56 24.40
C LYS A 428 -22.68 -16.28 24.88
N GLU A 429 -21.36 -16.28 25.07
CA GLU A 429 -20.60 -15.07 25.36
C GLU A 429 -20.60 -14.20 24.10
N ARG A 430 -20.80 -12.90 24.30
CA ARG A 430 -20.83 -11.92 23.22
C ARG A 430 -19.57 -11.07 23.25
N PHE A 431 -18.98 -10.90 22.09
CA PHE A 431 -17.77 -10.15 21.88
C PHE A 431 -18.05 -9.00 20.92
N LEU A 432 -17.58 -7.81 21.27
CA LEU A 432 -17.45 -6.75 20.29
C LEU A 432 -16.15 -6.99 19.53
N CYS A 433 -16.22 -6.89 18.21
CA CYS A 433 -15.13 -7.19 17.30
C CYS A 433 -14.90 -5.99 16.36
N MET A 434 -13.64 -5.59 16.23
CA MET A 434 -13.23 -4.68 15.17
C MET A 434 -13.48 -5.32 13.80
N GLU A 435 -13.86 -4.50 12.82
CA GLU A 435 -14.07 -4.94 11.44
C GLU A 435 -12.81 -5.61 10.86
N ASN A 436 -13.02 -6.53 9.93
CA ASN A 436 -12.00 -7.28 9.18
C ASN A 436 -11.12 -8.25 10.01
N LEU A 437 -11.35 -8.39 11.31
CA LEU A 437 -10.65 -9.35 12.15
C LEU A 437 -11.09 -10.79 11.81
N ASP A 438 -10.16 -11.76 11.79
CA ASP A 438 -10.53 -13.18 11.72
C ASP A 438 -11.02 -13.69 13.08
N VAL A 439 -12.26 -13.34 13.41
CA VAL A 439 -12.86 -13.55 14.74
C VAL A 439 -12.83 -15.02 15.17
N ASP A 440 -13.03 -15.96 14.24
CA ASP A 440 -13.05 -17.39 14.54
C ASP A 440 -11.67 -17.88 15.02
N THR A 441 -10.59 -17.51 14.31
CA THR A 441 -9.22 -17.84 14.73
C THR A 441 -8.88 -17.20 16.06
N VAL A 442 -9.19 -15.91 16.22
CA VAL A 442 -8.97 -15.17 17.47
C VAL A 442 -9.71 -15.85 18.64
N PHE A 443 -10.97 -16.24 18.46
CA PHE A 443 -11.78 -16.89 19.48
C PHE A 443 -11.23 -18.27 19.85
N MET A 444 -10.83 -19.06 18.86
CA MET A 444 -10.20 -20.37 19.06
C MET A 444 -8.89 -20.22 19.86
N GLN A 445 -7.97 -19.37 19.42
CA GLN A 445 -6.68 -19.15 20.07
C GLN A 445 -6.85 -18.57 21.48
N ARG A 446 -7.79 -17.64 21.69
CA ARG A 446 -8.15 -17.12 23.02
C ARG A 446 -8.60 -18.23 23.96
N THR A 447 -9.43 -19.15 23.47
CA THR A 447 -9.90 -20.29 24.26
C THR A 447 -8.75 -21.18 24.74
N ILE A 448 -7.69 -21.30 23.94
CA ILE A 448 -6.49 -22.09 24.26
C ILE A 448 -5.56 -21.32 25.22
N TYR A 449 -5.24 -20.07 24.91
CA TYR A 449 -4.14 -19.34 25.55
C TYR A 449 -4.57 -18.39 26.68
N ALA A 450 -5.76 -17.81 26.57
CA ALA A 450 -6.17 -16.65 27.37
C ALA A 450 -7.56 -16.77 28.03
N LYS A 451 -8.22 -17.93 27.97
CA LYS A 451 -9.56 -18.15 28.57
C LYS A 451 -9.64 -17.72 30.04
N ASN A 452 -8.59 -18.00 30.82
CA ASN A 452 -8.51 -17.65 32.24
C ASN A 452 -7.58 -16.46 32.52
N LEU A 453 -7.13 -15.77 31.47
CA LEU A 453 -6.26 -14.61 31.58
C LEU A 453 -7.11 -13.36 31.73
N SER A 454 -6.89 -12.55 32.76
CA SER A 454 -7.56 -11.25 32.87
C SER A 454 -7.19 -10.34 31.71
N TYR A 455 -8.11 -9.48 31.27
CA TYR A 455 -7.79 -8.43 30.31
C TYR A 455 -6.69 -7.49 30.80
N LYS A 456 -5.82 -7.08 29.87
CA LYS A 456 -4.79 -6.08 30.15
C LYS A 456 -5.42 -4.81 30.68
N GLN A 457 -4.85 -4.22 31.73
CA GLN A 457 -5.42 -3.02 32.35
C GLN A 457 -4.79 -1.76 31.78
N PHE A 458 -5.34 -1.23 30.69
CA PHE A 458 -4.94 0.08 30.16
C PHE A 458 -5.43 1.22 31.07
N THR A 459 -4.62 2.27 31.20
CA THR A 459 -5.02 3.52 31.82
C THR A 459 -5.82 4.39 30.85
N LYS A 460 -6.66 5.30 31.35
CA LYS A 460 -7.38 6.30 30.55
C LYS A 460 -6.44 7.04 29.59
N LYS A 461 -5.25 7.45 30.06
CA LYS A 461 -4.24 8.15 29.24
C LYS A 461 -3.69 7.28 28.10
N GLU A 462 -3.62 5.96 28.28
CA GLU A 462 -3.21 5.05 27.21
C GLU A 462 -4.34 4.88 26.19
N LEU A 463 -5.57 4.69 26.64
CA LEU A 463 -6.75 4.58 25.76
C LEU A 463 -6.98 5.85 24.94
N GLU A 464 -6.73 7.02 25.51
CA GLU A 464 -6.86 8.31 24.80
C GLU A 464 -5.88 8.47 23.63
N LYS A 465 -4.81 7.66 23.55
CA LYS A 465 -3.88 7.67 22.41
C LYS A 465 -4.43 6.94 21.18
N PHE A 466 -5.41 6.05 21.36
CA PHE A 466 -6.01 5.27 20.28
C PHE A 466 -7.05 6.11 19.52
N THR A 467 -6.59 7.12 18.80
CA THR A 467 -7.45 7.95 17.91
C THR A 467 -7.51 7.40 16.49
N LYS A 468 -6.56 6.53 16.14
CA LYS A 468 -6.37 5.88 14.85
C LYS A 468 -5.95 4.42 15.07
N PRO A 469 -6.13 3.55 14.07
CA PRO A 469 -5.58 2.19 14.10
C PRO A 469 -4.07 2.17 14.37
N LEU A 470 -3.59 1.09 15.00
CA LEU A 470 -2.19 0.99 15.41
C LEU A 470 -1.24 1.10 14.22
N TYR A 471 -1.59 0.55 13.06
CA TYR A 471 -0.76 0.65 11.84
C TYR A 471 -0.52 2.09 11.35
N GLU A 472 -1.39 3.04 11.68
CA GLU A 472 -1.16 4.47 11.36
C GLU A 472 -0.26 5.17 12.38
N THR A 473 -0.15 4.62 13.59
CA THR A 473 0.52 5.27 14.72
C THR A 473 1.87 4.65 15.04
N ASP A 474 2.07 3.38 14.71
CA ASP A 474 3.33 2.69 14.88
C ASP A 474 4.20 2.87 13.63
N GLN A 475 5.32 3.57 13.83
CA GLN A 475 6.25 3.92 12.77
C GLN A 475 6.88 2.70 12.08
N GLN A 476 6.84 1.52 12.70
CA GLN A 476 7.41 0.31 12.11
C GLN A 476 6.70 -0.10 10.82
N TRP A 477 5.41 0.17 10.72
CA TRP A 477 4.62 -0.08 9.50
C TRP A 477 5.04 0.77 8.30
N SER A 478 5.82 1.83 8.51
CA SER A 478 6.43 2.58 7.39
C SER A 478 7.37 1.71 6.55
N VAL A 479 7.96 0.65 7.13
CA VAL A 479 8.79 -0.31 6.40
C VAL A 479 7.95 -1.10 5.39
N ALA A 480 6.77 -1.58 5.79
CA ALA A 480 5.84 -2.26 4.88
C ALA A 480 5.35 -1.31 3.76
N GLU A 481 5.11 -0.04 4.09
CA GLU A 481 4.72 0.97 3.10
C GLU A 481 5.83 1.22 2.07
N VAL A 482 7.09 1.32 2.51
CA VAL A 482 8.28 1.45 1.64
C VAL A 482 8.43 0.22 0.75
N ILE A 483 8.29 -0.98 1.30
CA ILE A 483 8.35 -2.24 0.53
C ILE A 483 7.27 -2.21 -0.57
N ALA A 484 6.04 -1.82 -0.23
CA ALA A 484 4.95 -1.74 -1.20
C ALA A 484 5.22 -0.70 -2.30
N LYS A 485 5.64 0.52 -1.93
CA LYS A 485 5.86 1.60 -2.90
C LYS A 485 7.06 1.32 -3.81
N ASP A 486 8.21 1.03 -3.21
CA ASP A 486 9.48 0.99 -3.94
C ASP A 486 9.58 -0.29 -4.80
N TYR A 487 9.00 -1.40 -4.34
CA TYR A 487 9.19 -2.70 -4.98
C TYR A 487 7.94 -3.23 -5.65
N PHE A 488 6.75 -2.97 -5.11
CA PHE A 488 5.50 -3.37 -5.78
C PHE A 488 5.02 -2.30 -6.76
N GLY A 489 5.68 -1.13 -6.80
CA GLY A 489 5.23 0.00 -7.61
C GLY A 489 3.82 0.45 -7.21
N ALA A 490 3.47 0.22 -5.94
CA ALA A 490 2.17 0.54 -5.38
C ALA A 490 2.03 2.06 -5.29
N ASN A 491 0.89 2.57 -5.74
CA ASN A 491 0.49 3.93 -5.40
C ASN A 491 0.16 4.03 -3.90
N HIS A 492 -0.05 5.25 -3.40
CA HIS A 492 -0.29 5.46 -1.98
C HIS A 492 -1.45 4.62 -1.41
N ALA A 493 -2.58 4.54 -2.12
CA ALA A 493 -3.74 3.77 -1.67
C ALA A 493 -3.50 2.25 -1.71
N GLU A 494 -2.72 1.77 -2.69
CA GLU A 494 -2.31 0.36 -2.77
C GLU A 494 -1.35 0.00 -1.62
N ALA A 495 -0.40 0.88 -1.29
CA ALA A 495 0.54 0.68 -0.20
C ALA A 495 -0.14 0.72 1.18
N GLU A 496 -1.10 1.64 1.37
CA GLU A 496 -1.90 1.72 2.59
C GLU A 496 -2.70 0.43 2.81
N LYS A 497 -3.34 -0.10 1.77
CA LYS A 497 -4.06 -1.38 1.84
C LYS A 497 -3.14 -2.54 2.21
N PHE A 498 -1.96 -2.61 1.60
CA PHE A 498 -0.96 -3.64 1.94
C PHE A 498 -0.61 -3.61 3.43
N VAL A 499 -0.33 -2.43 3.99
CA VAL A 499 -0.05 -2.25 5.42
C VAL A 499 -1.23 -2.70 6.28
N ILE A 500 -2.45 -2.29 5.93
CA ILE A 500 -3.67 -2.68 6.67
C ILE A 500 -3.81 -4.20 6.72
N PHE A 501 -3.60 -4.89 5.61
CA PHE A 501 -3.71 -6.35 5.55
C PHE A 501 -2.66 -7.05 6.41
N CYS A 502 -1.39 -6.66 6.30
CA CYS A 502 -0.35 -7.20 7.18
C CYS A 502 -0.71 -7.02 8.65
N TYR A 503 -1.18 -5.82 9.01
CA TYR A 503 -1.58 -5.52 10.38
C TYR A 503 -2.78 -6.35 10.83
N VAL A 504 -3.81 -6.47 10.00
CA VAL A 504 -5.02 -7.25 10.32
C VAL A 504 -4.68 -8.73 10.51
N ASP A 505 -3.80 -9.30 9.69
CA ASP A 505 -3.37 -10.70 9.81
C ASP A 505 -2.58 -10.90 11.12
N VAL A 506 -1.63 -10.01 11.44
CA VAL A 506 -0.92 -9.98 12.73
C VAL A 506 -1.91 -9.86 13.89
N PHE A 507 -2.84 -8.91 13.80
CA PHE A 507 -3.80 -8.61 14.86
C PHE A 507 -4.86 -9.71 15.02
N SER A 508 -5.10 -10.51 13.98
CA SER A 508 -5.90 -11.75 14.03
C SER A 508 -5.17 -12.91 14.71
N GLY A 509 -3.89 -12.73 15.06
CA GLY A 509 -3.10 -13.70 15.80
C GLY A 509 -2.27 -14.62 14.92
N TYR A 510 -2.17 -14.35 13.62
CA TYR A 510 -1.42 -15.22 12.71
C TYR A 510 0.08 -15.19 13.00
N GLY A 511 0.74 -16.31 12.68
CA GLY A 511 2.19 -16.44 12.66
C GLY A 511 2.79 -15.89 11.36
N VAL A 512 4.12 -15.75 11.31
CA VAL A 512 4.80 -15.11 10.16
C VAL A 512 4.57 -15.88 8.85
N GLY A 513 4.69 -17.21 8.86
CA GLY A 513 4.49 -18.04 7.68
C GLY A 513 3.07 -17.92 7.11
N GLN A 514 2.05 -17.99 7.97
CA GLN A 514 0.65 -17.83 7.56
C GLN A 514 0.39 -16.45 6.95
N ILE A 515 0.96 -15.38 7.53
CA ILE A 515 0.83 -14.02 6.98
C ILE A 515 1.43 -13.94 5.58
N LEU A 516 2.62 -14.53 5.37
CA LEU A 516 3.27 -14.57 4.06
C LEU A 516 2.48 -15.41 3.05
N GLU A 517 1.83 -16.49 3.51
CA GLU A 517 1.00 -17.38 2.69
C GLU A 517 -0.28 -16.67 2.24
N ASP A 518 -0.98 -16.01 3.17
CA ASP A 518 -2.18 -15.23 2.86
C ASP A 518 -1.89 -14.04 1.95
N MET A 519 -0.64 -13.58 1.89
CA MET A 519 -0.19 -12.58 0.92
C MET A 519 0.20 -13.18 -0.44
N GLU A 520 0.28 -14.51 -0.54
CA GLU A 520 0.75 -15.26 -1.71
C GLU A 520 2.15 -14.80 -2.17
N ILE A 521 2.97 -14.36 -1.23
CA ILE A 521 4.32 -13.83 -1.49
C ILE A 521 5.23 -14.92 -2.10
N TYR A 522 4.96 -16.19 -1.80
CA TYR A 522 5.68 -17.35 -2.33
C TYR A 522 5.57 -17.49 -3.86
N GLU A 523 4.45 -17.09 -4.47
CA GLU A 523 4.30 -17.12 -5.93
C GLU A 523 5.03 -15.95 -6.62
N ALA A 524 5.40 -14.92 -5.85
CA ALA A 524 5.97 -13.68 -6.36
C ALA A 524 7.49 -13.65 -6.45
N GLU A 525 8.20 -14.53 -5.75
CA GLU A 525 9.66 -14.50 -5.58
C GLU A 525 10.12 -13.07 -5.23
N LEU A 526 9.73 -12.60 -4.02
CA LEU A 526 10.21 -11.30 -3.56
C LEU A 526 11.74 -11.25 -3.62
N PRO A 527 12.34 -10.15 -4.10
CA PRO A 527 13.79 -10.07 -4.10
C PRO A 527 14.34 -10.16 -2.67
N LEU A 528 15.48 -10.85 -2.53
CA LEU A 528 15.95 -11.38 -1.25
C LEU A 528 16.05 -10.35 -0.12
N VAL A 529 16.54 -9.14 -0.43
CA VAL A 529 16.71 -8.06 0.56
C VAL A 529 15.37 -7.58 1.10
N GLN A 530 14.34 -7.51 0.26
CA GLN A 530 13.02 -7.03 0.63
C GLN A 530 12.25 -8.10 1.39
N PHE A 531 12.36 -9.35 0.95
CA PHE A 531 11.82 -10.48 1.70
C PHE A 531 12.37 -10.49 3.13
N CYS A 532 13.70 -10.41 3.29
CA CYS A 532 14.34 -10.33 4.61
C CYS A 532 13.84 -9.15 5.43
N GLY A 533 13.65 -7.98 4.81
CA GLY A 533 13.11 -6.78 5.47
C GLY A 533 11.67 -6.95 5.94
N LEU A 534 10.80 -7.52 5.09
CA LEU A 534 9.40 -7.81 5.43
C LEU A 534 9.32 -8.86 6.53
N TRP A 535 10.05 -9.95 6.40
CA TRP A 535 10.10 -11.02 7.39
C TRP A 535 10.56 -10.50 8.75
N GLN A 536 11.61 -9.65 8.78
CA GLN A 536 12.06 -9.02 10.01
C GLN A 536 11.00 -8.12 10.65
N LEU A 537 10.28 -7.32 9.85
CA LEU A 537 9.16 -6.49 10.33
C LEU A 537 8.05 -7.38 10.92
N LEU A 538 7.60 -8.39 10.18
CA LEU A 538 6.53 -9.28 10.61
C LEU A 538 6.89 -10.03 11.88
N GLN A 539 8.13 -10.52 12.01
CA GLN A 539 8.61 -11.15 13.24
C GLN A 539 8.50 -10.22 14.45
N TRP A 540 8.85 -8.96 14.28
CA TRP A 540 8.70 -7.98 15.36
C TRP A 540 7.23 -7.77 15.71
N GLU A 541 6.38 -7.48 14.73
CA GLU A 541 4.96 -7.16 14.94
C GLU A 541 4.21 -8.36 15.53
N VAL A 542 4.37 -9.57 14.97
CA VAL A 542 3.80 -10.82 15.50
C VAL A 542 4.11 -11.00 16.99
N MET A 543 5.30 -10.60 17.46
CA MET A 543 5.69 -10.77 18.86
C MET A 543 5.27 -9.60 19.76
N ASN A 544 5.24 -8.37 19.25
CA ASN A 544 5.12 -7.15 20.05
C ASN A 544 3.75 -6.45 19.92
N THR A 545 2.99 -6.70 18.85
CA THR A 545 1.62 -6.21 18.73
C THR A 545 0.78 -6.84 19.85
N ARG A 546 -0.09 -6.03 20.47
CA ARG A 546 -1.01 -6.51 21.50
C ARG A 546 -2.20 -7.18 20.86
N LEU A 547 -2.49 -8.42 21.24
CA LEU A 547 -3.39 -9.27 20.47
C LEU A 547 -4.73 -9.49 21.17
N PRO A 548 -5.84 -9.48 20.41
CA PRO A 548 -7.16 -9.87 20.90
C PRO A 548 -7.18 -11.29 21.47
N MET A 549 -6.46 -12.22 20.81
CA MET A 549 -6.34 -13.62 21.24
C MET A 549 -5.71 -13.76 22.64
N LEU A 550 -4.97 -12.74 23.10
CA LEU A 550 -4.30 -12.69 24.40
C LEU A 550 -4.93 -11.64 25.33
N ASN A 551 -6.18 -11.25 25.11
CA ASN A 551 -6.91 -10.26 25.92
C ASN A 551 -6.17 -8.90 26.04
N GLY A 552 -5.52 -8.46 24.95
CA GLY A 552 -4.84 -7.17 24.85
C GLY A 552 -3.38 -7.18 25.27
N TYR A 553 -2.77 -8.35 25.54
CA TYR A 553 -1.32 -8.49 25.75
C TYR A 553 -0.61 -8.85 24.44
N SER A 554 0.65 -8.46 24.29
CA SER A 554 1.51 -9.04 23.24
C SER A 554 2.01 -10.43 23.63
N ARG A 555 2.59 -11.17 22.68
CA ARG A 555 3.19 -12.49 22.98
C ARG A 555 4.35 -12.35 23.99
N ILE A 556 5.14 -11.27 23.88
CA ILE A 556 6.20 -10.95 24.85
C ILE A 556 5.63 -10.63 26.24
N GLU A 557 4.62 -9.76 26.33
CA GLU A 557 3.99 -9.42 27.61
C GLU A 557 3.31 -10.66 28.24
N TYR A 558 2.74 -11.56 27.43
CA TYR A 558 2.19 -12.83 27.88
C TYR A 558 3.26 -13.75 28.49
N GLN A 559 4.44 -13.83 27.87
CA GLN A 559 5.55 -14.60 28.41
C GLN A 559 6.01 -14.05 29.76
N GLU A 560 6.15 -12.73 29.87
CA GLU A 560 6.52 -12.08 31.14
C GLU A 560 5.50 -12.37 32.25
N LEU A 561 4.21 -12.36 31.91
CA LEU A 561 3.12 -12.55 32.86
C LEU A 561 2.93 -14.00 33.30
N THR A 562 3.08 -14.95 32.37
CA THR A 562 2.73 -16.37 32.59
C THR A 562 3.94 -17.29 32.76
N GLY A 563 5.12 -16.85 32.34
CA GLY A 563 6.34 -17.66 32.28
C GLY A 563 6.35 -18.71 31.15
N LYS A 564 5.30 -18.79 30.32
CA LYS A 564 5.27 -19.66 29.13
C LYS A 564 5.96 -18.98 27.96
N SER A 565 6.62 -19.75 27.09
CA SER A 565 7.32 -19.19 25.93
C SER A 565 6.36 -18.47 24.97
N ALA A 566 6.72 -17.27 24.54
CA ALA A 566 6.01 -16.51 23.52
C ALA A 566 5.95 -17.26 22.18
N PHE A 567 6.98 -18.06 21.86
CA PHE A 567 7.06 -18.85 20.63
C PHE A 567 6.12 -20.07 20.62
N SER A 568 5.56 -20.45 21.78
CA SER A 568 4.53 -21.50 21.85
C SER A 568 3.12 -21.03 21.49
N LEU A 569 2.97 -19.77 21.07
CA LEU A 569 1.70 -19.12 20.77
C LEU A 569 1.48 -19.01 19.25
N ASP A 570 1.67 -20.14 18.55
CA ASP A 570 1.38 -20.27 17.12
C ASP A 570 2.11 -19.22 16.27
N VAL A 571 3.40 -19.00 16.56
CA VAL A 571 4.25 -18.01 15.87
C VAL A 571 4.76 -18.56 14.54
N PHE A 572 5.03 -19.86 14.49
CA PHE A 572 5.55 -20.58 13.33
C PHE A 572 4.62 -21.74 13.00
N ASP A 573 4.34 -21.98 11.72
CA ASP A 573 3.58 -23.16 11.31
C ASP A 573 4.50 -24.39 11.28
N GLU A 574 4.59 -25.11 12.40
CA GLU A 574 5.46 -26.28 12.56
C GLU A 574 5.18 -27.41 11.54
N ARG A 575 4.06 -27.38 10.81
CA ARG A 575 3.70 -28.42 9.82
C ARG A 575 4.44 -28.26 8.49
N GLU A 576 4.85 -27.03 8.16
CA GLU A 576 5.48 -26.67 6.88
C GLU A 576 7.00 -26.50 7.01
N LEU A 577 7.56 -26.62 8.22
CA LEU A 577 8.99 -26.40 8.45
C LEU A 577 9.87 -27.57 7.97
N GLU A 578 11.04 -27.23 7.46
CA GLU A 578 12.08 -28.18 7.09
C GLU A 578 12.85 -28.70 8.31
N ASP A 579 13.21 -29.98 8.31
CA ASP A 579 14.01 -30.60 9.38
C ASP A 579 15.47 -30.10 9.38
N THR A 580 15.99 -29.69 8.23
CA THR A 580 17.39 -29.34 8.03
C THR A 580 17.52 -28.06 7.22
N VAL A 581 18.32 -27.12 7.71
CA VAL A 581 18.60 -25.88 6.99
C VAL A 581 19.66 -26.13 5.92
N GLU A 582 19.33 -25.81 4.67
CA GLU A 582 20.25 -25.75 3.53
C GLU A 582 20.54 -24.29 3.13
N VAL A 583 21.28 -24.10 2.04
CA VAL A 583 21.66 -22.76 1.55
C VAL A 583 20.44 -21.94 1.12
N GLU A 584 19.45 -22.61 0.53
CA GLU A 584 18.25 -22.01 -0.08
C GLU A 584 16.98 -22.16 0.78
N THR A 585 17.04 -22.82 1.94
CA THR A 585 15.90 -22.91 2.86
C THR A 585 15.46 -21.49 3.28
N GLY A 586 14.20 -21.14 3.06
CA GLY A 586 13.63 -19.85 3.48
C GLY A 586 13.65 -19.68 5.01
N LEU A 587 13.79 -18.45 5.50
CA LEU A 587 13.79 -18.14 6.94
C LEU A 587 12.53 -18.64 7.65
N GLU A 588 11.37 -18.51 6.99
CA GLU A 588 10.06 -18.98 7.39
C GLU A 588 9.93 -20.50 7.42
N ASP A 589 10.72 -21.21 6.60
CA ASP A 589 10.72 -22.67 6.51
C ASP A 589 11.75 -23.31 7.45
N MET A 590 12.65 -22.53 8.04
CA MET A 590 13.65 -23.05 8.99
C MET A 590 12.99 -23.67 10.23
N PRO A 591 13.64 -24.63 10.92
CA PRO A 591 13.14 -25.15 12.19
C PRO A 591 12.80 -24.02 13.17
N ALA A 592 11.69 -24.15 13.90
CA ALA A 592 11.18 -23.14 14.84
C ALA A 592 12.25 -22.64 15.83
N GLN A 593 13.09 -23.55 16.34
CA GLN A 593 14.19 -23.19 17.24
C GLN A 593 15.23 -22.28 16.57
N THR A 594 15.49 -22.48 15.26
CA THR A 594 16.39 -21.62 14.48
C THR A 594 15.77 -20.25 14.28
N GLN A 595 14.49 -20.18 13.93
CA GLN A 595 13.77 -18.90 13.79
C GLN A 595 13.76 -18.12 15.12
N GLU A 596 13.53 -18.80 16.24
CA GLU A 596 13.65 -18.23 17.60
C GLU A 596 15.07 -17.69 17.89
N MET A 597 16.11 -18.44 17.53
CA MET A 597 17.50 -17.96 17.67
C MET A 597 17.77 -16.70 16.84
N ILE A 598 17.21 -16.62 15.62
CA ILE A 598 17.33 -15.46 14.74
C ILE A 598 16.58 -14.26 15.35
N TYR A 599 15.36 -14.47 15.86
CA TYR A 599 14.61 -13.42 16.55
C TYR A 599 15.42 -12.82 17.71
N HIS A 600 15.95 -13.65 18.60
CA HIS A 600 16.76 -13.17 19.72
C HIS A 600 18.02 -12.43 19.23
N ALA A 601 18.67 -12.94 18.18
CA ALA A 601 19.81 -12.27 17.58
C ALA A 601 19.47 -10.86 17.06
N LEU A 602 18.28 -10.69 16.45
CA LEU A 602 17.82 -9.44 15.85
C LEU A 602 17.35 -8.41 16.88
N PHE A 603 16.66 -8.84 17.94
CA PHE A 603 15.87 -7.93 18.78
C PHE A 603 16.38 -7.77 20.21
N ASP A 604 17.15 -8.72 20.74
CA ASP A 604 17.76 -8.58 22.07
C ASP A 604 19.10 -7.84 22.04
N HIS A 605 19.64 -7.58 20.84
CA HIS A 605 20.92 -6.95 20.61
C HIS A 605 20.80 -5.67 19.77
N ARG A 606 21.79 -4.77 19.91
CA ARG A 606 21.85 -3.49 19.18
C ARG A 606 23.22 -3.27 18.55
N GLY A 607 23.24 -2.49 17.47
CA GLY A 607 24.46 -2.15 16.74
C GLY A 607 25.23 -3.41 16.29
N VAL A 608 26.55 -3.39 16.42
CA VAL A 608 27.42 -4.49 15.96
C VAL A 608 27.15 -5.83 16.66
N GLU A 609 26.66 -5.83 17.90
CA GLU A 609 26.36 -7.08 18.61
C GLU A 609 25.21 -7.86 17.98
N LYS A 610 24.24 -7.18 17.37
CA LYS A 610 23.15 -7.80 16.59
C LYS A 610 23.72 -8.66 15.45
N ALA A 611 24.60 -8.06 14.65
CA ALA A 611 25.23 -8.76 13.54
C ALA A 611 26.15 -9.92 14.01
N ARG A 612 26.82 -9.77 15.16
CA ARG A 612 27.62 -10.84 15.77
C ARG A 612 26.77 -11.99 16.28
N ALA A 613 25.58 -11.72 16.82
CA ALA A 613 24.65 -12.75 17.25
C ALA A 613 24.12 -13.56 16.05
N LEU A 614 23.77 -12.90 14.94
CA LEU A 614 23.37 -13.58 13.70
C LEU A 614 24.49 -14.48 13.15
N GLU A 615 25.75 -14.01 13.15
CA GLU A 615 26.88 -14.87 12.80
C GLU A 615 27.03 -16.11 13.70
N GLN A 616 26.63 -16.02 14.98
CA GLN A 616 26.64 -17.19 15.87
C GLN A 616 25.57 -18.20 15.46
N VAL A 617 24.41 -17.73 14.98
CA VAL A 617 23.39 -18.60 14.39
C VAL A 617 23.93 -19.30 13.15
N THR A 618 24.55 -18.57 12.21
CA THR A 618 25.17 -19.17 11.01
C THR A 618 26.22 -20.24 11.38
N ARG A 619 27.05 -19.98 12.41
CA ARG A 619 28.03 -20.96 12.91
C ARG A 619 27.37 -22.19 13.54
N HIS A 620 26.23 -22.01 14.22
CA HIS A 620 25.47 -23.10 14.81
C HIS A 620 24.90 -24.03 13.73
N LEU A 621 24.36 -23.45 12.66
CA LEU A 621 23.83 -24.18 11.50
C LEU A 621 24.91 -24.94 10.72
N LYS A 622 26.17 -24.48 10.79
CA LYS A 622 27.32 -25.04 10.05
C LYS A 622 27.15 -25.01 8.52
N VAL A 623 26.21 -24.21 8.04
CA VAL A 623 25.94 -23.92 6.63
C VAL A 623 25.70 -22.43 6.49
N HIS A 624 26.13 -21.86 5.37
CA HIS A 624 25.72 -20.51 4.98
C HIS A 624 24.34 -20.58 4.36
N ASN A 625 23.44 -19.70 4.76
CA ASN A 625 22.09 -19.60 4.22
C ASN A 625 21.91 -18.20 3.64
N ASN A 626 21.26 -18.10 2.48
CA ASN A 626 21.20 -16.87 1.70
C ASN A 626 20.49 -15.74 2.46
N GLU A 627 19.31 -16.01 3.00
CA GLU A 627 18.50 -15.01 3.70
C GLU A 627 19.09 -14.63 5.07
N LEU A 628 19.61 -15.60 5.82
CA LEU A 628 20.30 -15.32 7.09
C LEU A 628 21.57 -14.49 6.88
N ASP A 629 22.33 -14.75 5.80
CA ASP A 629 23.51 -13.96 5.45
C ASP A 629 23.11 -12.53 5.03
N VAL A 630 21.99 -12.35 4.30
CA VAL A 630 21.43 -11.03 4.01
C VAL A 630 21.05 -10.28 5.28
N LEU A 631 20.28 -10.89 6.20
CA LEU A 631 19.96 -10.29 7.50
C LEU A 631 21.22 -9.89 8.28
N THR A 632 22.24 -10.76 8.26
CA THR A 632 23.54 -10.48 8.91
C THR A 632 24.23 -9.27 8.29
N ALA A 633 24.21 -9.15 6.96
CA ALA A 633 24.79 -8.03 6.26
C ALA A 633 24.04 -6.72 6.52
N LEU A 634 22.71 -6.74 6.49
CA LEU A 634 21.87 -5.59 6.83
C LEU A 634 22.12 -5.12 8.27
N ALA A 635 22.24 -6.05 9.22
CA ALA A 635 22.60 -5.71 10.60
C ALA A 635 24.00 -5.06 10.72
N TYR A 636 24.97 -5.46 9.89
CA TYR A 636 26.25 -4.77 9.81
C TYR A 636 26.15 -3.39 9.16
N ALA A 637 25.32 -3.23 8.14
CA ALA A 637 25.07 -1.95 7.49
C ALA A 637 24.43 -0.95 8.45
N ASP A 638 23.43 -1.36 9.23
CA ASP A 638 22.81 -0.55 10.29
C ASP A 638 23.82 -0.12 11.37
N ALA A 639 24.84 -0.95 11.62
CA ALA A 639 25.93 -0.65 12.52
C ALA A 639 27.09 0.13 11.86
N GLU A 640 26.86 0.69 10.67
CA GLU A 640 27.80 1.45 9.84
C GLU A 640 29.08 0.66 9.49
N LYS A 641 29.00 -0.68 9.45
CA LYS A 641 30.08 -1.58 9.02
C LYS A 641 29.92 -2.00 7.56
N TYR A 642 29.78 -1.01 6.69
CA TYR A 642 29.49 -1.20 5.27
C TYR A 642 30.45 -2.15 4.55
N THR A 643 31.77 -2.04 4.77
CA THR A 643 32.73 -2.97 4.13
C THR A 643 32.47 -4.43 4.51
N LYS A 644 32.07 -4.70 5.75
CA LYS A 644 31.76 -6.06 6.19
C LYS A 644 30.42 -6.53 5.61
N ALA A 645 29.42 -5.64 5.58
CA ALA A 645 28.15 -5.90 4.93
C ALA A 645 28.33 -6.24 3.44
N CYS A 646 29.05 -5.41 2.68
CA CYS A 646 29.34 -5.64 1.27
C CYS A 646 30.03 -6.98 1.03
N ASN A 647 31.02 -7.36 1.84
CA ASN A 647 31.69 -8.65 1.67
C ASN A 647 30.74 -9.85 1.85
N ILE A 648 29.80 -9.77 2.79
CA ILE A 648 28.80 -10.83 3.00
C ILE A 648 27.82 -10.86 1.83
N LEU A 649 27.32 -9.69 1.40
CA LEU A 649 26.42 -9.59 0.25
C LEU A 649 27.11 -10.02 -1.06
N ASP A 650 28.41 -9.77 -1.24
CA ASP A 650 29.17 -10.26 -2.39
C ASP A 650 29.13 -11.80 -2.44
N ASP A 651 29.33 -12.47 -1.30
CA ASP A 651 29.24 -13.93 -1.20
C ASP A 651 27.82 -14.45 -1.44
N VAL A 652 26.78 -13.69 -1.08
CA VAL A 652 25.37 -14.03 -1.39
C VAL A 652 25.08 -13.83 -2.87
N ALA A 653 25.46 -12.70 -3.45
CA ALA A 653 25.29 -12.38 -4.87
C ALA A 653 26.00 -13.42 -5.77
N ASP A 654 27.16 -13.92 -5.34
CA ASP A 654 27.89 -15.00 -6.03
C ASP A 654 27.11 -16.34 -6.03
N ARG A 655 26.19 -16.56 -5.07
CA ARG A 655 25.37 -17.78 -4.98
C ARG A 655 24.02 -17.64 -5.66
N THR A 656 23.35 -16.51 -5.48
CA THR A 656 21.96 -16.31 -5.89
C THR A 656 21.82 -15.57 -7.21
N GLU A 657 22.80 -14.75 -7.58
CA GLU A 657 22.67 -13.75 -8.66
C GLU A 657 21.47 -12.79 -8.44
N ASP A 658 20.98 -12.66 -7.20
CA ASP A 658 19.83 -11.81 -6.86
C ASP A 658 20.18 -10.33 -7.00
N GLU A 659 19.39 -9.63 -7.81
CA GLU A 659 19.65 -8.26 -8.21
C GLU A 659 19.39 -7.25 -7.08
N SER A 660 18.52 -7.57 -6.10
CA SER A 660 18.34 -6.72 -4.92
C SER A 660 19.58 -6.72 -4.03
N VAL A 661 20.28 -7.86 -3.95
CA VAL A 661 21.55 -7.99 -3.23
C VAL A 661 22.63 -7.16 -3.92
N ILE A 662 22.72 -7.25 -5.26
CA ILE A 662 23.67 -6.48 -6.07
C ILE A 662 23.43 -4.96 -5.90
N ASN A 663 22.19 -4.52 -6.01
CA ASN A 663 21.83 -3.10 -5.83
C ASN A 663 22.14 -2.62 -4.41
N MET A 664 21.90 -3.45 -3.39
CA MET A 664 22.25 -3.12 -2.01
C MET A 664 23.76 -2.96 -1.84
N ILE A 665 24.60 -3.80 -2.49
CA ILE A 665 26.06 -3.64 -2.45
C ILE A 665 26.48 -2.27 -3.01
N ASP A 666 25.92 -1.86 -4.15
CA ASP A 666 26.21 -0.57 -4.78
C ASP A 666 25.84 0.60 -3.83
N VAL A 667 24.64 0.57 -3.24
CA VAL A 667 24.19 1.58 -2.27
C VAL A 667 25.11 1.66 -1.05
N LEU A 668 25.52 0.52 -0.51
CA LEU A 668 26.39 0.48 0.67
C LEU A 668 27.83 0.91 0.34
N CYS A 669 28.32 0.61 -0.86
CA CYS A 669 29.62 1.09 -1.34
C CYS A 669 29.65 2.61 -1.45
N ASP A 670 28.62 3.21 -2.05
CA ASP A 670 28.50 4.67 -2.15
C ASP A 670 28.44 5.33 -0.76
N ARG A 671 27.72 4.72 0.21
CA ARG A 671 27.70 5.20 1.61
C ARG A 671 29.08 5.10 2.26
N ALA A 672 29.82 4.02 2.03
CA ALA A 672 31.18 3.85 2.55
C ALA A 672 32.15 4.91 2.01
N GLU A 673 32.06 5.22 0.71
CA GLU A 673 32.88 6.26 0.07
C GLU A 673 32.56 7.67 0.62
N ASN A 674 31.29 7.98 0.84
CA ASN A 674 30.86 9.26 1.40
C ASN A 674 31.35 9.51 2.83
N ILE A 675 31.39 8.47 3.69
CA ILE A 675 31.99 8.59 5.03
C ILE A 675 33.49 8.88 4.96
N LEU A 676 34.21 8.18 4.07
CA LEU A 676 35.64 8.41 3.87
C LEU A 676 35.93 9.83 3.37
N TYR A 677 35.05 10.40 2.54
CA TYR A 677 35.17 11.75 2.03
C TYR A 677 34.86 12.81 3.10
N ASN A 678 33.81 12.61 3.90
CA ASN A 678 33.41 13.52 4.97
C ASN A 678 34.43 13.55 6.12
N ASN A 679 35.03 12.41 6.49
CA ASN A 679 36.09 12.33 7.49
C ASN A 679 37.41 12.97 7.05
N ARG A 680 37.65 13.16 5.74
CA ARG A 680 38.78 13.96 5.25
C ARG A 680 38.55 15.48 5.35
N THR A 681 37.29 15.90 5.46
CA THR A 681 36.90 17.32 5.38
C THR A 681 36.67 17.93 6.78
N PHE A 682 36.33 17.11 7.79
CA PHE A 682 36.29 17.51 9.20
C PHE A 682 37.39 16.81 9.99
N GLY A 683 38.36 17.60 10.47
CA GLY A 683 39.60 17.21 11.15
C GLY A 683 39.59 15.88 11.91
N ASP A 684 40.18 14.87 11.28
CA ASP A 684 40.56 13.60 11.89
C ASP A 684 41.77 13.80 12.84
N PRO A 685 41.71 13.40 14.13
CA PRO A 685 42.83 13.46 15.08
C PRO A 685 44.00 12.51 14.74
N PHE A 686 43.91 11.71 13.67
CA PHE A 686 44.97 10.82 13.18
C PHE A 686 45.79 11.38 12.02
N MET A 687 45.78 12.71 11.79
CA MET A 687 46.51 13.39 10.69
C MET A 687 48.05 13.15 10.61
N ASP A 688 48.67 12.47 11.58
CA ASP A 688 50.12 12.18 11.56
C ASP A 688 50.47 10.70 11.30
N VAL A 689 49.50 9.85 10.96
CA VAL A 689 49.84 8.50 10.48
C VAL A 689 50.06 8.56 8.97
N GLU A 690 51.32 8.49 8.53
CA GLU A 690 51.65 8.26 7.11
C GLU A 690 50.96 6.98 6.63
N MET A 691 49.80 7.14 5.99
CA MET A 691 49.16 6.05 5.27
C MET A 691 50.04 5.71 4.08
N LYS A 692 50.72 4.56 4.15
CA LYS A 692 51.36 3.96 2.98
C LYS A 692 50.28 3.82 1.90
N PRO A 693 50.50 4.31 0.67
CA PRO A 693 49.50 4.24 -0.39
C PRO A 693 49.05 2.79 -0.58
N THR A 694 47.73 2.60 -0.69
CA THR A 694 47.14 1.30 -0.99
C THR A 694 47.73 0.76 -2.29
N TYR A 695 48.19 -0.50 -2.24
CA TYR A 695 48.83 -1.17 -3.36
C TYR A 695 47.83 -1.28 -4.54
N ARG A 696 48.02 -0.44 -5.56
CA ARG A 696 47.25 -0.46 -6.80
C ARG A 696 47.91 -1.48 -7.74
N ARG A 697 47.21 -2.58 -8.03
CA ARG A 697 47.71 -3.59 -8.98
C ARG A 697 47.75 -2.99 -10.38
N GLU A 698 48.88 -3.16 -11.07
CA GLU A 698 49.05 -2.73 -12.46
C GLU A 698 48.24 -3.58 -13.45
N THR A 699 47.72 -4.72 -13.01
CA THR A 699 46.94 -5.67 -13.81
C THR A 699 45.60 -6.01 -13.16
N PRO A 700 44.55 -6.28 -13.95
CA PRO A 700 43.25 -6.75 -13.44
C PRO A 700 43.42 -8.00 -12.57
N LYS A 701 42.66 -8.07 -11.47
CA LYS A 701 42.64 -9.25 -10.60
C LYS A 701 42.05 -10.42 -11.40
N VAL A 702 42.88 -11.42 -11.70
CA VAL A 702 42.45 -12.66 -12.36
C VAL A 702 41.40 -13.36 -11.49
N GLY A 703 40.20 -13.54 -12.03
CA GLY A 703 39.08 -14.21 -11.37
C GLY A 703 39.37 -15.69 -11.16
N ARG A 704 38.83 -16.30 -10.09
CA ARG A 704 39.08 -17.72 -9.77
C ARG A 704 38.67 -18.68 -10.89
N ASN A 705 37.68 -18.30 -11.71
CA ASN A 705 37.20 -19.10 -12.84
C ASN A 705 37.82 -18.72 -14.20
N ASP A 706 38.63 -17.65 -14.27
CA ASP A 706 39.28 -17.20 -15.51
C ASP A 706 40.36 -18.19 -15.96
N PRO A 707 40.72 -18.19 -17.26
CA PRO A 707 41.89 -18.91 -17.76
C PRO A 707 43.13 -18.50 -16.97
N CYS A 708 43.86 -19.50 -16.47
CA CYS A 708 45.04 -19.24 -15.66
C CYS A 708 46.13 -18.54 -16.51
N PRO A 709 46.68 -17.40 -16.07
CA PRO A 709 47.61 -16.58 -16.84
C PRO A 709 48.95 -17.25 -17.13
N CYS A 710 49.23 -18.41 -16.52
CA CYS A 710 50.41 -19.23 -16.83
C CYS A 710 50.30 -20.03 -18.15
N GLY A 711 49.17 -19.91 -18.88
CA GLY A 711 48.98 -20.57 -20.17
C GLY A 711 48.67 -22.07 -20.06
N SER A 712 48.31 -22.57 -18.88
CA SER A 712 48.04 -24.01 -18.66
C SER A 712 46.73 -24.52 -19.26
N GLY A 713 45.89 -23.64 -19.80
CA GLY A 713 44.54 -23.97 -20.29
C GLY A 713 43.53 -24.34 -19.19
N LYS A 714 43.91 -24.25 -17.91
CA LYS A 714 43.03 -24.55 -16.75
C LYS A 714 42.50 -23.26 -16.12
N LYS A 715 41.34 -23.33 -15.46
CA LYS A 715 40.83 -22.21 -14.63
C LYS A 715 41.83 -21.86 -13.51
N TYR A 716 41.98 -20.59 -13.15
CA TYR A 716 42.96 -20.09 -12.18
C TYR A 716 42.94 -20.89 -10.86
N LYS A 717 41.74 -21.18 -10.31
CA LYS A 717 41.54 -21.98 -9.09
C LYS A 717 42.04 -23.42 -9.16
N LYS A 718 42.24 -23.98 -10.36
CA LYS A 718 42.76 -25.36 -10.56
C LYS A 718 44.24 -25.36 -10.97
N CYS A 719 44.90 -24.21 -10.99
CA CYS A 719 46.29 -24.05 -11.41
C CYS A 719 47.07 -23.14 -10.44
N CYS A 720 47.31 -21.87 -10.80
CA CYS A 720 48.14 -20.97 -9.98
C CYS A 720 47.42 -20.41 -8.75
N GLY A 721 46.10 -20.57 -8.66
CA GLY A 721 45.29 -20.19 -7.49
C GLY A 721 45.02 -21.36 -6.53
N LYS A 722 45.89 -22.37 -6.50
CA LYS A 722 45.86 -23.46 -5.50
C LYS A 722 46.60 -23.08 -4.24
#